data_AF-A0A3M8CJZ9-F1
#
_entry.id   AF-A0A3M8CJZ9-F1
#
_cell.length_a   1.000
_cell.length_b   1.000
_cell.length_c   1.000
_cell.angle_alpha   90.00
_cell.angle_beta   90.00
_cell.angle_gamma   90.00
#
_symmetry.space_group_name_H-M   'P 1'
#
loop_
_entity.id
_entity.type
_entity.pdbx_description
1 polymer ?
#
loop_
_entity_poly.entity_id
_entity_poly.type
_entity_poly.pdbx_seq_one_letter_code
_entity_poly.pdbx_strand_id
1 'polypeptide(L)'
;MEDAKCEEVFRANKIDVVIHMAAQVSVITSIANPMQDSESNVLGLVHMLSLSKKYNIAKFIYASSAAVYGVKTELPIAENASCSPISPYGISKWVGESYCSKWKELYGLQTQGFRFSNVYGPRQDALGEGGVVSIFMNRVLTGQPLHIHGDGSQTRDFIYVEDVADAIYRSSYAQLTGVYNLSTGIETSVNTLVESMYHVRDLKQEQVVYVDKRPGDIERSVLDNTKIKRDLDWTPMYTVEEGIQRTYTYFEQEMTKKEAAASIAVEPSAFTTTSLHLFKRLMPYAENLLAFALTAWLTLSQQYGAYGAIDVKLFYITIMGNLYGNRQSVLAVVLSIGLYIYQKILDGRELISLLYDTDFFFQIAIYLFIGLVVGYSIDRKNAQIQNQEQKIQELEGRYEFLNGVYNEVREVKDELQLRILKSGDSYGKIYSITKELESLEPEHVFNATVNVVRSIMSVPNVSIYTVNRSRTFLRLVAHSSKNDTQAPKSLKVEQHEFITTVLRDGKVFINKDLSDGAPLMCAPIYYHDQIAAVVAIDGLSFEKFSLYHQNLLKITTDLVSSALSKAFAYIEATENQRYVAGTSLLRYEAFQNILKTKRLAKEQHQTPYLLLRASKKDMILAEHADLIDGMLRETDYTGLDAENRLVILLSNTSMEDANHVLQRFAEKGISLRVVEEEL
;
A
#
# COMPACT_ATOMS: atom_id res chain seq x y z
N MET A 1 -13.41 -29.96 -15.66
CA MET A 1 -12.18 -30.25 -14.90
C MET A 1 -11.98 -29.03 -14.03
N GLU A 2 -12.16 -29.13 -12.71
CA GLU A 2 -12.04 -27.98 -11.82
C GLU A 2 -10.54 -27.66 -11.67
N ASP A 3 -10.14 -26.39 -11.84
CA ASP A 3 -8.76 -25.98 -11.60
C ASP A 3 -8.49 -26.09 -10.08
N ALA A 4 -7.64 -27.05 -9.70
CA ALA A 4 -7.35 -27.35 -8.31
C ALA A 4 -6.81 -26.13 -7.54
N LYS A 5 -6.11 -25.21 -8.21
CA LYS A 5 -5.58 -23.99 -7.57
C LYS A 5 -6.70 -22.98 -7.32
N CYS A 6 -7.59 -22.78 -8.28
CA CYS A 6 -8.75 -21.90 -8.09
C CYS A 6 -9.67 -22.47 -7.01
N GLU A 7 -9.91 -23.78 -7.00
CA GLU A 7 -10.73 -24.41 -5.98
C GLU A 7 -10.15 -24.22 -4.57
N GLU A 8 -8.84 -24.33 -4.40
CA GLU A 8 -8.19 -24.10 -3.11
C GLU A 8 -8.50 -22.70 -2.54
N VAL A 9 -8.56 -21.68 -3.39
CA VAL A 9 -8.95 -20.31 -2.99
C VAL A 9 -10.38 -20.27 -2.48
N PHE A 10 -11.33 -20.89 -3.18
CA PHE A 10 -12.73 -20.96 -2.74
C PHE A 10 -12.90 -21.75 -1.44
N ARG A 11 -12.12 -22.81 -1.26
CA ARG A 11 -12.16 -23.65 -0.05
C ARG A 11 -11.56 -22.95 1.16
N ALA A 12 -10.46 -22.22 0.98
CA ALA A 12 -9.73 -21.58 2.07
C ALA A 12 -10.37 -20.27 2.55
N ASN A 13 -11.24 -19.66 1.74
CA ASN A 13 -11.80 -18.34 2.01
C ASN A 13 -13.33 -18.39 2.05
N LYS A 14 -13.93 -17.62 2.97
CA LYS A 14 -15.37 -17.37 2.93
C LYS A 14 -15.65 -16.24 1.94
N ILE A 15 -16.11 -16.61 0.73
CA ILE A 15 -16.40 -15.66 -0.34
C ILE A 15 -17.91 -15.47 -0.43
N ASP A 16 -18.38 -14.24 -0.28
CA ASP A 16 -19.81 -13.90 -0.43
C ASP A 16 -20.16 -13.47 -1.87
N VAL A 17 -19.22 -12.77 -2.53
CA VAL A 17 -19.40 -12.23 -3.89
C VAL A 17 -18.15 -12.51 -4.73
N VAL A 18 -18.36 -12.98 -5.96
CA VAL A 18 -17.30 -13.10 -6.97
C VAL A 18 -17.45 -11.99 -7.99
N ILE A 19 -16.39 -11.20 -8.19
CA ILE A 19 -16.32 -10.16 -9.22
C ILE A 19 -15.35 -10.63 -10.30
N HIS A 20 -15.87 -11.08 -11.43
CA HIS A 20 -15.10 -11.71 -12.49
C HIS A 20 -14.68 -10.69 -13.56
N MET A 21 -13.48 -10.12 -13.38
CA MET A 21 -12.83 -9.19 -14.31
C MET A 21 -11.74 -9.84 -15.18
N ALA A 22 -11.28 -11.04 -14.83
CA ALA A 22 -10.22 -11.73 -15.55
C ALA A 22 -10.67 -12.08 -16.97
N ALA A 23 -9.97 -11.55 -17.97
CA ALA A 23 -10.24 -11.79 -19.37
C ALA A 23 -9.01 -11.48 -20.23
N GLN A 24 -8.94 -12.11 -21.40
CA GLN A 24 -8.24 -11.54 -22.55
C GLN A 24 -9.10 -10.37 -23.05
N VAL A 25 -8.55 -9.15 -23.12
CA VAL A 25 -9.31 -7.90 -23.37
C VAL A 25 -9.02 -7.21 -24.71
N SER A 26 -8.15 -7.79 -25.54
CA SER A 26 -7.73 -7.14 -26.81
C SER A 26 -8.45 -7.75 -27.99
N VAL A 27 -9.30 -6.95 -28.64
CA VAL A 27 -10.02 -7.35 -29.87
C VAL A 27 -9.06 -7.85 -30.95
N ILE A 28 -7.94 -7.16 -31.16
CA ILE A 28 -6.95 -7.52 -32.18
C ILE A 28 -6.36 -8.90 -31.88
N THR A 29 -5.95 -9.14 -30.64
CA THR A 29 -5.44 -10.44 -30.21
C THR A 29 -6.50 -11.53 -30.32
N SER A 30 -7.78 -11.24 -30.03
CA SER A 30 -8.86 -12.22 -30.15
C SER A 30 -9.08 -12.67 -31.61
N ILE A 31 -8.87 -11.77 -32.58
CA ILE A 31 -8.94 -12.10 -34.01
C ILE A 31 -7.72 -12.93 -34.41
N ALA A 32 -6.53 -12.57 -33.93
CA ALA A 32 -5.29 -13.28 -34.26
C ALA A 32 -5.20 -14.68 -33.61
N ASN A 33 -5.74 -14.83 -32.39
CA ASN A 33 -5.70 -16.06 -31.61
C ASN A 33 -7.03 -16.32 -30.86
N PRO A 34 -8.10 -16.71 -31.58
CA PRO A 34 -9.42 -16.93 -30.99
C PRO A 34 -9.49 -18.09 -30.00
N MET A 35 -8.56 -19.05 -30.10
CA MET A 35 -8.46 -20.16 -29.15
C MET A 35 -8.03 -19.68 -27.78
N GLN A 36 -7.00 -18.83 -27.72
CA GLN A 36 -6.53 -18.23 -26.47
C GLN A 36 -7.61 -17.32 -25.84
N ASP A 37 -8.34 -16.54 -26.66
CA ASP A 37 -9.48 -15.75 -26.19
C ASP A 37 -10.54 -16.64 -25.54
N SER A 38 -10.93 -17.73 -26.22
CA SER A 38 -11.97 -18.65 -25.74
C SER A 38 -11.54 -19.41 -24.48
N GLU A 39 -10.28 -19.83 -24.40
CA GLU A 39 -9.73 -20.50 -23.21
C GLU A 39 -9.79 -19.61 -21.96
N SER A 40 -9.41 -18.33 -22.12
CA SER A 40 -9.48 -17.36 -21.02
C SER A 40 -10.92 -16.95 -20.71
N ASN A 41 -11.65 -16.44 -21.71
CA ASN A 41 -12.90 -15.73 -21.51
C ASN A 41 -14.11 -16.66 -21.35
N VAL A 42 -14.12 -17.82 -22.02
CA VAL A 42 -15.24 -18.76 -21.95
C VAL A 42 -14.95 -19.87 -20.96
N LEU A 43 -13.84 -20.60 -21.12
CA LEU A 43 -13.54 -21.73 -20.24
C LEU A 43 -13.21 -21.26 -18.81
N GLY A 44 -12.41 -20.20 -18.67
CA GLY A 44 -12.14 -19.57 -17.38
C GLY A 44 -13.41 -19.12 -16.65
N LEU A 45 -14.36 -18.51 -17.36
CA LEU A 45 -15.66 -18.13 -16.81
C LEU A 45 -16.46 -19.35 -16.33
N VAL A 46 -16.55 -20.41 -17.15
CA VAL A 46 -17.30 -21.63 -16.81
C VAL A 46 -16.71 -22.29 -15.56
N HIS A 47 -15.38 -22.29 -15.39
CA HIS A 47 -14.74 -22.75 -14.17
C HIS A 47 -15.16 -21.92 -12.95
N MET A 48 -15.12 -20.59 -13.06
CA MET A 48 -15.48 -19.69 -11.97
C MET A 48 -16.96 -19.78 -11.59
N LEU A 49 -17.86 -19.93 -12.57
CA LEU A 49 -19.29 -20.15 -12.34
C LEU A 49 -19.56 -21.52 -11.68
N SER A 50 -18.83 -22.56 -12.08
CA SER A 50 -18.94 -23.90 -11.50
C SER A 50 -18.49 -23.91 -10.04
N LEU A 51 -17.36 -23.28 -9.72
CA LEU A 51 -16.89 -23.11 -8.34
C LEU A 51 -17.85 -22.24 -7.52
N SER A 52 -18.36 -21.15 -8.11
CA SER A 52 -19.31 -20.28 -7.42
C SER A 52 -20.60 -21.00 -7.03
N LYS A 53 -21.08 -21.88 -7.90
CA LYS A 53 -22.17 -22.80 -7.59
C LYS A 53 -21.78 -23.77 -6.47
N LYS A 54 -20.63 -24.46 -6.60
CA LYS A 54 -20.18 -25.50 -5.67
C LYS A 54 -20.06 -24.98 -4.23
N TYR A 55 -19.59 -23.76 -4.06
CA TYR A 55 -19.35 -23.12 -2.76
C TYR A 55 -20.49 -22.17 -2.34
N ASN A 56 -21.65 -22.21 -3.02
CA ASN A 56 -22.85 -21.43 -2.69
C ASN A 56 -22.62 -19.92 -2.57
N ILE A 57 -21.87 -19.35 -3.51
CA ILE A 57 -21.63 -17.90 -3.57
C ILE A 57 -22.97 -17.17 -3.74
N ALA A 58 -23.16 -16.09 -2.98
CA ALA A 58 -24.43 -15.35 -3.01
C ALA A 58 -24.62 -14.57 -4.31
N LYS A 59 -23.54 -13.98 -4.85
CA LYS A 59 -23.59 -13.15 -6.05
C LYS A 59 -22.36 -13.29 -6.95
N PHE A 60 -22.59 -13.29 -8.25
CA PHE A 60 -21.56 -13.30 -9.28
C PHE A 60 -21.71 -12.08 -10.20
N ILE A 61 -20.70 -11.20 -10.21
CA ILE A 61 -20.66 -10.02 -11.07
C ILE A 61 -19.72 -10.30 -12.24
N TYR A 62 -20.21 -10.09 -13.46
CA TYR A 62 -19.50 -10.40 -14.71
C TYR A 62 -19.20 -9.12 -15.50
N ALA A 63 -17.93 -8.93 -15.91
CA ALA A 63 -17.54 -7.88 -16.84
C ALA A 63 -17.74 -8.29 -18.29
N SER A 64 -18.78 -7.73 -18.89
CA SER A 64 -19.05 -7.75 -20.33
C SER A 64 -18.53 -6.44 -20.99
N SER A 65 -18.81 -6.25 -22.28
CA SER A 65 -18.34 -5.12 -23.07
C SER A 65 -19.41 -4.62 -24.04
N ALA A 66 -19.35 -3.35 -24.42
CA ALA A 66 -20.10 -2.78 -25.55
C ALA A 66 -19.88 -3.55 -26.86
N ALA A 67 -18.76 -4.28 -27.00
CA ALA A 67 -18.42 -5.09 -28.18
C ALA A 67 -19.49 -6.14 -28.52
N VAL A 68 -20.35 -6.53 -27.57
CA VAL A 68 -21.47 -7.45 -27.81
C VAL A 68 -22.52 -6.88 -28.77
N TYR A 69 -22.64 -5.56 -28.87
CA TYR A 69 -23.62 -4.91 -29.74
C TYR A 69 -23.18 -4.92 -31.21
N GLY A 70 -21.87 -4.89 -31.48
CA GLY A 70 -21.34 -4.69 -32.83
C GLY A 70 -21.69 -3.31 -33.39
N VAL A 71 -21.94 -3.22 -34.69
CA VAL A 71 -22.30 -1.96 -35.36
C VAL A 71 -23.80 -1.71 -35.24
N LYS A 72 -24.19 -0.59 -34.62
CA LYS A 72 -25.57 -0.14 -34.47
C LYS A 72 -25.79 1.24 -35.08
N THR A 73 -26.96 1.44 -35.65
CA THR A 73 -27.42 2.74 -36.19
C THR A 73 -28.28 3.52 -35.20
N GLU A 74 -28.99 2.82 -34.31
CA GLU A 74 -29.80 3.41 -33.26
C GLU A 74 -28.92 3.71 -32.03
N LEU A 75 -28.79 4.99 -31.69
CA LEU A 75 -27.99 5.50 -30.59
C LEU A 75 -28.85 6.45 -29.72
N PRO A 76 -28.67 6.45 -28.39
CA PRO A 76 -27.79 5.58 -27.61
C PRO A 76 -28.29 4.13 -27.53
N ILE A 77 -27.36 3.18 -27.43
CA ILE A 77 -27.66 1.74 -27.47
C ILE A 77 -28.19 1.29 -26.10
N ALA A 78 -29.46 0.89 -26.04
CA ALA A 78 -30.09 0.32 -24.84
C ALA A 78 -29.80 -1.18 -24.67
N GLU A 79 -29.93 -1.72 -23.46
CA GLU A 79 -29.57 -3.12 -23.16
C GLU A 79 -30.43 -4.16 -23.90
N ASN A 80 -31.63 -3.77 -24.35
CA ASN A 80 -32.54 -4.61 -25.13
C ASN A 80 -32.18 -4.67 -26.63
N ALA A 81 -31.20 -3.89 -27.09
CA ALA A 81 -30.72 -3.96 -28.46
C ALA A 81 -30.15 -5.35 -28.76
N SER A 82 -30.33 -5.80 -30.01
CA SER A 82 -29.82 -7.11 -30.43
C SER A 82 -28.30 -7.18 -30.31
N CYS A 83 -27.78 -8.26 -29.73
CA CYS A 83 -26.34 -8.51 -29.72
C CYS A 83 -25.91 -9.03 -31.09
N SER A 84 -24.87 -8.43 -31.68
CA SER A 84 -24.36 -8.77 -33.01
C SER A 84 -22.84 -8.55 -33.06
N PRO A 85 -22.06 -9.23 -32.20
CA PRO A 85 -20.64 -8.99 -32.08
C PRO A 85 -19.90 -9.27 -33.39
N ILE A 86 -18.91 -8.44 -33.70
CA ILE A 86 -18.11 -8.52 -34.93
C ILE A 86 -16.71 -9.10 -34.71
N SER A 87 -16.38 -9.46 -33.47
CA SER A 87 -15.07 -9.99 -33.07
C SER A 87 -15.21 -11.21 -32.15
N PRO A 88 -14.21 -12.12 -32.11
CA PRO A 88 -14.19 -13.24 -31.17
C PRO A 88 -14.31 -12.79 -29.71
N TYR A 89 -13.64 -11.71 -29.33
CA TYR A 89 -13.80 -11.10 -28.00
C TYR A 89 -15.25 -10.69 -27.70
N GLY A 90 -15.93 -10.00 -28.64
CA GLY A 90 -17.33 -9.64 -28.48
C GLY A 90 -18.24 -10.86 -28.35
N ILE A 91 -17.93 -11.93 -29.11
CA ILE A 91 -18.63 -13.23 -29.03
C ILE A 91 -18.42 -13.86 -27.65
N SER A 92 -17.18 -13.94 -27.15
CA SER A 92 -16.90 -14.56 -25.86
C SER A 92 -17.55 -13.81 -24.71
N LYS A 93 -17.59 -12.47 -24.77
CA LYS A 93 -18.34 -11.65 -23.80
C LYS A 93 -19.84 -11.94 -23.81
N TRP A 94 -20.46 -12.01 -25.00
CA TRP A 94 -21.89 -12.30 -25.14
C TRP A 94 -22.24 -13.74 -24.72
N VAL A 95 -21.40 -14.71 -25.05
CA VAL A 95 -21.51 -16.10 -24.57
C VAL A 95 -21.43 -16.14 -23.04
N GLY A 96 -20.54 -15.34 -22.44
CA GLY A 96 -20.44 -15.26 -20.99
C GLY A 96 -21.69 -14.72 -20.30
N GLU A 97 -22.35 -13.72 -20.88
CA GLU A 97 -23.67 -13.25 -20.41
C GLU A 97 -24.72 -14.38 -20.45
N SER A 98 -24.70 -15.18 -21.51
CA SER A 98 -25.60 -16.32 -21.68
C SER A 98 -25.34 -17.41 -20.63
N TYR A 99 -24.08 -17.72 -20.33
CA TYR A 99 -23.69 -18.64 -19.26
C TYR A 99 -24.16 -18.15 -17.89
N CYS A 100 -23.92 -16.87 -17.58
CA CYS A 100 -24.37 -16.27 -16.32
C CYS A 100 -25.90 -16.39 -16.15
N SER A 101 -26.65 -15.99 -17.19
CA SER A 101 -28.11 -16.10 -17.21
C SER A 101 -28.56 -17.55 -16.98
N LYS A 102 -27.92 -18.52 -17.65
CA LYS A 102 -28.29 -19.92 -17.51
C LYS A 102 -27.94 -20.50 -16.14
N TRP A 103 -26.85 -20.04 -15.51
CA TRP A 103 -26.49 -20.45 -14.15
C TRP A 103 -27.49 -19.94 -13.11
N LYS A 104 -28.01 -18.72 -13.30
CA LYS A 104 -29.12 -18.22 -12.48
C LYS A 104 -30.37 -19.09 -12.64
N GLU A 105 -30.75 -19.41 -13.87
CA GLU A 105 -31.93 -20.22 -14.17
C GLU A 105 -31.82 -21.66 -13.60
N LEU A 106 -30.68 -22.32 -13.82
CA LEU A 106 -30.49 -23.73 -13.45
C LEU A 106 -30.15 -23.93 -11.98
N TYR A 107 -29.44 -22.99 -11.36
CA TYR A 107 -28.81 -23.20 -10.05
C TYR A 107 -29.13 -22.10 -9.02
N GLY A 108 -29.90 -21.07 -9.39
CA GLY A 108 -30.28 -19.99 -8.49
C GLY A 108 -29.15 -19.01 -8.14
N LEU A 109 -27.96 -19.14 -8.75
CA LEU A 109 -26.82 -18.23 -8.53
C LEU A 109 -27.20 -16.82 -9.03
N GLN A 110 -27.18 -15.82 -8.16
CA GLN A 110 -27.51 -14.45 -8.58
C GLN A 110 -26.39 -13.88 -9.43
N THR A 111 -26.67 -13.65 -10.71
CA THR A 111 -25.68 -13.10 -11.66
C THR A 111 -26.04 -11.70 -12.13
N GLN A 112 -25.03 -10.84 -12.23
CA GLN A 112 -25.13 -9.46 -12.69
C GLN A 112 -24.02 -9.16 -13.71
N GLY A 113 -24.37 -8.81 -14.95
CA GLY A 113 -23.42 -8.44 -16.00
C GLY A 113 -23.36 -6.93 -16.23
N PHE A 114 -22.17 -6.37 -16.39
CA PHE A 114 -21.99 -4.98 -16.83
C PHE A 114 -21.36 -4.92 -18.21
N ARG A 115 -22.03 -4.26 -19.15
CA ARG A 115 -21.47 -3.93 -20.46
C ARG A 115 -20.78 -2.58 -20.34
N PHE A 116 -19.47 -2.61 -20.18
CA PHE A 116 -18.68 -1.38 -20.09
C PHE A 116 -18.63 -0.68 -21.44
N SER A 117 -18.74 0.66 -21.43
CA SER A 117 -18.25 1.50 -22.53
C SER A 117 -16.72 1.56 -22.52
N ASN A 118 -16.11 2.62 -23.05
CA ASN A 118 -14.65 2.73 -23.10
C ASN A 118 -14.10 3.17 -21.73
N VAL A 119 -13.73 2.21 -20.90
CA VAL A 119 -13.13 2.48 -19.58
C VAL A 119 -11.73 3.06 -19.75
N TYR A 120 -11.41 4.12 -19.01
CA TYR A 120 -10.07 4.68 -18.94
C TYR A 120 -9.72 5.16 -17.53
N GLY A 121 -8.43 5.29 -17.24
CA GLY A 121 -7.99 5.82 -15.95
C GLY A 121 -6.56 5.41 -15.56
N PRO A 122 -6.16 5.73 -14.32
CA PRO A 122 -4.94 5.22 -13.71
C PRO A 122 -4.79 3.70 -13.87
N ARG A 123 -3.54 3.22 -14.02
CA ARG A 123 -3.15 1.81 -14.19
C ARG A 123 -3.59 1.13 -15.51
N GLN A 124 -4.24 1.84 -16.43
CA GLN A 124 -4.60 1.28 -17.72
C GLN A 124 -3.34 0.95 -18.57
N ASP A 125 -3.30 -0.24 -19.15
CA ASP A 125 -2.25 -0.62 -20.10
C ASP A 125 -2.64 -0.24 -21.55
N ALA A 126 -1.64 0.02 -22.40
CA ALA A 126 -1.80 0.42 -23.79
C ALA A 126 -2.38 -0.68 -24.70
N LEU A 127 -2.52 -1.91 -24.21
CA LEU A 127 -2.86 -3.11 -25.00
C LEU A 127 -4.36 -3.49 -25.00
N GLY A 128 -5.21 -2.87 -24.17
CA GLY A 128 -6.64 -3.23 -24.02
C GLY A 128 -7.63 -2.49 -24.94
N GLU A 129 -8.91 -2.92 -24.94
CA GLU A 129 -10.03 -2.12 -25.49
C GLU A 129 -10.08 -0.74 -24.82
N GLY A 130 -10.22 0.33 -25.61
CA GLY A 130 -10.19 1.71 -25.09
C GLY A 130 -8.78 2.30 -24.90
N GLY A 131 -7.72 1.59 -25.33
CA GLY A 131 -6.33 1.99 -25.15
C GLY A 131 -5.88 3.31 -25.80
N VAL A 132 -6.77 4.04 -26.50
CA VAL A 132 -6.43 5.35 -27.09
C VAL A 132 -5.99 6.34 -26.01
N VAL A 133 -6.63 6.35 -24.85
CA VAL A 133 -6.27 7.25 -23.74
C VAL A 133 -4.86 6.92 -23.23
N SER A 134 -4.59 5.67 -22.88
CA SER A 134 -3.26 5.24 -22.43
C SER A 134 -2.16 5.44 -23.48
N ILE A 135 -2.45 5.19 -24.77
CA ILE A 135 -1.50 5.42 -25.87
C ILE A 135 -1.19 6.91 -25.99
N PHE A 136 -2.21 7.76 -25.93
CA PHE A 136 -2.01 9.20 -25.98
C PHE A 136 -1.28 9.69 -24.73
N MET A 137 -1.63 9.25 -23.53
CA MET A 137 -0.91 9.61 -22.30
C MET A 137 0.59 9.29 -22.39
N ASN A 138 0.93 8.08 -22.84
CA ASN A 138 2.33 7.70 -23.00
C ASN A 138 3.05 8.58 -24.04
N ARG A 139 2.40 8.89 -25.16
CA ARG A 139 2.96 9.78 -26.20
C ARG A 139 3.12 11.22 -25.71
N VAL A 140 2.10 11.75 -25.04
CA VAL A 140 2.14 13.06 -24.39
C VAL A 140 3.32 13.12 -23.43
N LEU A 141 3.49 12.14 -22.54
CA LEU A 141 4.56 12.12 -21.55
C LEU A 141 5.95 11.96 -22.17
N THR A 142 6.08 11.17 -23.22
CA THR A 142 7.36 10.95 -23.94
C THR A 142 7.66 12.01 -25.00
N GLY A 143 6.78 13.00 -25.18
CA GLY A 143 6.93 14.06 -26.19
C GLY A 143 6.80 13.57 -27.65
N GLN A 144 6.20 12.40 -27.85
CA GLN A 144 5.93 11.83 -29.17
C GLN A 144 4.64 12.40 -29.78
N PRO A 145 4.52 12.48 -31.11
CA PRO A 145 3.31 12.96 -31.76
C PRO A 145 2.10 12.04 -31.50
N LEU A 146 0.92 12.61 -31.30
CA LEU A 146 -0.36 11.91 -31.22
C LEU A 146 -0.84 11.55 -32.62
N HIS A 147 -1.06 10.27 -32.90
CA HIS A 147 -1.59 9.83 -34.19
C HIS A 147 -3.09 9.63 -34.09
N ILE A 148 -3.86 10.41 -34.84
CA ILE A 148 -5.31 10.29 -34.97
C ILE A 148 -5.60 9.56 -36.27
N HIS A 149 -6.33 8.45 -36.21
CA HIS A 149 -6.76 7.72 -37.40
C HIS A 149 -8.04 8.35 -37.97
N GLY A 150 -8.01 8.75 -39.25
CA GLY A 150 -9.07 9.50 -39.89
C GLY A 150 -9.00 11.00 -39.60
N ASP A 151 -10.15 11.63 -39.45
CA ASP A 151 -10.31 13.06 -39.16
C ASP A 151 -10.56 13.36 -37.66
N GLY A 152 -10.59 12.33 -36.82
CA GLY A 152 -10.81 12.45 -35.38
C GLY A 152 -12.27 12.71 -34.97
N SER A 153 -13.20 12.74 -35.93
CA SER A 153 -14.63 12.97 -35.69
C SER A 153 -15.36 11.77 -35.08
N GLN A 154 -14.74 10.60 -35.09
CA GLN A 154 -15.31 9.39 -34.51
C GLN A 154 -15.53 9.57 -33.00
N THR A 155 -16.70 9.14 -32.52
CA THR A 155 -17.11 9.30 -31.12
C THR A 155 -17.13 7.99 -30.36
N ARG A 156 -16.78 8.07 -29.08
CA ARG A 156 -16.92 6.99 -28.10
C ARG A 156 -17.48 7.54 -26.81
N ASP A 157 -18.13 6.67 -26.04
CA ASP A 157 -18.51 6.91 -24.66
C ASP A 157 -17.35 6.48 -23.75
N PHE A 158 -16.64 7.44 -23.18
CA PHE A 158 -15.53 7.19 -22.26
C PHE A 158 -16.01 7.31 -20.82
N ILE A 159 -15.81 6.27 -20.02
CA ILE A 159 -16.17 6.24 -18.61
C ILE A 159 -14.91 6.09 -17.75
N TYR A 160 -14.81 6.91 -16.70
CA TYR A 160 -13.65 6.87 -15.82
C TYR A 160 -13.68 5.64 -14.90
N VAL A 161 -12.51 5.06 -14.62
CA VAL A 161 -12.40 3.77 -13.90
C VAL A 161 -12.99 3.80 -12.48
N GLU A 162 -12.96 4.95 -11.79
CA GLU A 162 -13.54 5.08 -10.46
C GLU A 162 -15.07 5.04 -10.48
N ASP A 163 -15.71 5.59 -11.53
CA ASP A 163 -17.15 5.50 -11.75
C ASP A 163 -17.57 4.03 -11.95
N VAL A 164 -16.78 3.28 -12.71
CA VAL A 164 -16.98 1.85 -12.91
C VAL A 164 -16.86 1.09 -11.59
N ALA A 165 -15.81 1.35 -10.83
CA ALA A 165 -15.55 0.70 -9.55
C ALA A 165 -16.67 0.97 -8.52
N ASP A 166 -17.16 2.21 -8.43
CA ASP A 166 -18.27 2.58 -7.54
C ASP A 166 -19.56 1.82 -7.91
N ALA A 167 -19.91 1.75 -9.20
CA ALA A 167 -21.08 0.99 -9.64
C ALA A 167 -20.99 -0.50 -9.29
N ILE A 168 -19.82 -1.12 -9.50
CA ILE A 168 -19.60 -2.54 -9.16
C ILE A 168 -19.69 -2.74 -7.65
N TYR A 169 -19.07 -1.86 -6.87
CA TYR A 169 -19.09 -1.92 -5.41
C TYR A 169 -20.52 -1.82 -4.86
N ARG A 170 -21.30 -0.83 -5.27
CA ARG A 170 -22.72 -0.70 -4.90
C ARG A 170 -23.53 -1.94 -5.33
N SER A 171 -23.23 -2.45 -6.51
CA SER A 171 -23.89 -3.64 -7.05
C SER A 171 -23.59 -4.91 -6.27
N SER A 172 -22.48 -4.98 -5.52
CA SER A 172 -22.19 -6.15 -4.68
C SER A 172 -23.21 -6.32 -3.54
N TYR A 173 -23.82 -5.23 -3.08
CA TYR A 173 -24.85 -5.22 -2.03
C TYR A 173 -26.28 -5.13 -2.57
N ALA A 174 -26.47 -4.61 -3.78
CA ALA A 174 -27.79 -4.46 -4.38
C ALA A 174 -28.35 -5.79 -4.92
N GLN A 175 -29.68 -5.93 -4.95
CA GLN A 175 -30.36 -7.09 -5.57
C GLN A 175 -30.57 -6.92 -7.08
N LEU A 176 -29.56 -6.41 -7.78
CA LEU A 176 -29.57 -6.31 -9.25
C LEU A 176 -29.33 -7.67 -9.91
N THR A 177 -30.06 -7.92 -11.00
CA THR A 177 -29.85 -9.11 -11.84
C THR A 177 -30.00 -8.80 -13.34
N GLY A 178 -29.31 -9.58 -14.17
CA GLY A 178 -29.32 -9.40 -15.63
C GLY A 178 -28.15 -8.54 -16.10
N VAL A 179 -28.30 -7.87 -17.24
CA VAL A 179 -27.24 -7.04 -17.85
C VAL A 179 -27.58 -5.55 -17.78
N TYR A 180 -26.57 -4.72 -17.55
CA TYR A 180 -26.68 -3.25 -17.47
C TYR A 180 -25.55 -2.62 -18.27
N ASN A 181 -25.86 -1.56 -19.01
CA ASN A 181 -24.84 -0.69 -19.59
C ASN A 181 -24.23 0.16 -18.49
N LEU A 182 -22.90 0.18 -18.44
CA LEU A 182 -22.16 1.02 -17.52
C LEU A 182 -21.31 1.99 -18.34
N SER A 183 -21.81 3.20 -18.44
CA SER A 183 -21.35 4.21 -19.39
C SER A 183 -21.69 5.62 -18.90
N THR A 184 -21.22 6.64 -19.61
CA THR A 184 -21.61 8.02 -19.35
C THR A 184 -22.91 8.42 -20.04
N GLY A 185 -23.20 7.83 -21.21
CA GLY A 185 -24.26 8.25 -22.10
C GLY A 185 -23.90 9.50 -22.91
N ILE A 186 -22.62 9.87 -22.93
CA ILE A 186 -22.09 11.06 -23.61
C ILE A 186 -21.18 10.61 -24.75
N GLU A 187 -21.33 11.24 -25.91
CA GLU A 187 -20.42 11.05 -27.04
C GLU A 187 -19.25 12.01 -26.95
N THR A 188 -18.03 11.48 -26.95
CA THR A 188 -16.80 12.27 -26.99
C THR A 188 -16.01 11.89 -28.24
N SER A 189 -15.67 12.89 -29.06
CA SER A 189 -14.83 12.68 -30.24
C SER A 189 -13.36 12.49 -29.86
N VAL A 190 -12.57 11.87 -30.74
CA VAL A 190 -11.12 11.78 -30.53
C VAL A 190 -10.48 13.19 -30.50
N ASN A 191 -11.02 14.13 -31.27
CA ASN A 191 -10.57 15.53 -31.23
C ASN A 191 -10.84 16.17 -29.87
N THR A 192 -12.04 15.99 -29.30
CA THR A 192 -12.39 16.47 -27.96
C THR A 192 -11.47 15.85 -26.89
N LEU A 193 -11.15 14.56 -27.02
CA LEU A 193 -10.21 13.89 -26.12
C LEU A 193 -8.81 14.50 -26.17
N VAL A 194 -8.32 14.84 -27.37
CA VAL A 194 -7.03 15.51 -27.56
C VAL A 194 -7.06 16.96 -27.06
N GLU A 195 -8.19 17.65 -27.22
CA GLU A 195 -8.39 18.99 -26.66
C GLU A 195 -8.24 18.98 -25.13
N SER A 196 -8.86 18.00 -24.45
CA SER A 196 -8.67 17.82 -23.01
C SER A 196 -7.21 17.60 -22.62
N MET A 197 -6.38 17.04 -23.50
CA MET A 197 -4.95 16.80 -23.23
C MET A 197 -4.09 18.06 -23.36
N TYR A 198 -4.47 19.04 -24.21
CA TYR A 198 -3.76 20.33 -24.30
C TYR A 198 -3.73 21.09 -22.97
N HIS A 199 -4.71 20.84 -22.10
CA HIS A 199 -4.81 21.52 -20.81
C HIS A 199 -3.90 20.91 -19.72
N VAL A 200 -3.38 19.70 -19.96
CA VAL A 200 -2.69 18.92 -18.94
C VAL A 200 -1.16 19.07 -19.03
N ARG A 201 -0.66 19.27 -20.25
CA ARG A 201 0.74 19.60 -20.56
C ARG A 201 0.70 20.65 -21.66
N ASP A 202 1.67 21.59 -21.71
CA ASP A 202 1.85 22.57 -22.81
C ASP A 202 2.17 21.87 -24.15
N LEU A 203 1.24 21.03 -24.61
CA LEU A 203 1.26 20.32 -25.89
C LEU A 203 1.04 21.37 -26.98
N LYS A 204 1.95 21.38 -27.94
CA LYS A 204 1.80 22.23 -29.12
C LYS A 204 0.94 21.52 -30.15
N GLN A 205 0.11 22.27 -30.86
CA GLN A 205 -0.78 21.77 -31.91
C GLN A 205 -0.03 20.98 -33.01
N GLU A 206 1.25 21.30 -33.22
CA GLU A 206 2.18 20.64 -34.15
C GLU A 206 2.47 19.16 -33.80
N GLN A 207 2.08 18.70 -32.61
CA GLN A 207 2.29 17.34 -32.13
C GLN A 207 1.13 16.39 -32.48
N VAL A 208 0.09 16.85 -33.19
CA VAL A 208 -1.03 16.00 -33.64
C VAL A 208 -0.88 15.68 -35.12
N VAL A 209 -0.89 14.39 -35.47
CA VAL A 209 -0.74 13.88 -36.84
C VAL A 209 -1.95 13.04 -37.21
N TYR A 210 -2.65 13.43 -38.26
CA TYR A 210 -3.75 12.65 -38.82
C TYR A 210 -3.19 11.61 -39.81
N VAL A 211 -3.61 10.36 -39.65
CA VAL A 211 -3.19 9.20 -40.46
C VAL A 211 -4.41 8.48 -41.01
N ASP A 212 -4.22 7.56 -41.95
CA ASP A 212 -5.32 6.84 -42.59
C ASP A 212 -6.24 6.12 -41.59
N LYS A 213 -7.55 6.08 -41.93
CA LYS A 213 -8.58 5.39 -41.16
C LYS A 213 -8.25 3.90 -41.03
N ARG A 214 -8.52 3.31 -39.86
CA ARG A 214 -8.36 1.86 -39.68
C ARG A 214 -9.59 1.14 -40.25
N PRO A 215 -9.40 0.06 -41.02
CA PRO A 215 -10.52 -0.77 -41.48
C PRO A 215 -11.29 -1.35 -40.29
N GLY A 216 -12.62 -1.18 -40.27
CA GLY A 216 -13.49 -1.72 -39.23
C GLY A 216 -13.68 -0.85 -37.99
N ASP A 217 -13.13 0.36 -37.95
CA ASP A 217 -13.42 1.32 -36.86
C ASP A 217 -14.89 1.75 -36.91
N ILE A 218 -15.58 1.60 -35.77
CA ILE A 218 -16.95 2.11 -35.58
C ILE A 218 -16.90 3.64 -35.57
N GLU A 219 -17.81 4.32 -36.27
CA GLU A 219 -17.81 5.79 -36.30
C GLU A 219 -18.37 6.39 -35.00
N ARG A 220 -19.49 5.87 -34.50
CA ARG A 220 -20.16 6.36 -33.29
C ARG A 220 -20.54 5.22 -32.37
N SER A 221 -20.29 5.38 -31.07
CA SER A 221 -20.64 4.38 -30.05
C SER A 221 -20.95 5.05 -28.73
N VAL A 222 -22.22 5.01 -28.31
CA VAL A 222 -22.69 5.54 -27.03
C VAL A 222 -23.78 4.62 -26.47
N LEU A 223 -23.72 4.36 -25.16
CA LEU A 223 -24.64 3.43 -24.50
C LEU A 223 -25.66 4.21 -23.66
N ASP A 224 -26.90 3.74 -23.62
CA ASP A 224 -27.92 4.25 -22.71
C ASP A 224 -27.71 3.65 -21.32
N ASN A 225 -27.51 4.50 -20.31
CA ASN A 225 -27.33 4.13 -18.90
C ASN A 225 -28.55 4.42 -18.02
N THR A 226 -29.72 4.71 -18.61
CA THR A 226 -30.95 5.03 -17.89
C THR A 226 -31.36 3.90 -16.94
N LYS A 227 -31.15 2.63 -17.35
CA LYS A 227 -31.50 1.45 -16.55
C LYS A 227 -30.70 1.36 -15.25
N ILE A 228 -29.39 1.55 -15.30
CA ILE A 228 -28.54 1.46 -14.09
C ILE A 228 -28.76 2.66 -13.17
N LYS A 229 -28.97 3.86 -13.72
CA LYS A 229 -29.31 5.06 -12.96
C LYS A 229 -30.56 4.84 -12.10
N ARG A 230 -31.61 4.28 -12.71
CA ARG A 230 -32.87 4.00 -12.03
C ARG A 230 -32.73 2.89 -10.98
N ASP A 231 -32.07 1.78 -11.33
CA ASP A 231 -32.11 0.58 -10.49
C ASP A 231 -31.06 0.57 -9.37
N LEU A 232 -29.95 1.32 -9.52
CA LEU A 232 -28.83 1.35 -8.56
C LEU A 232 -28.67 2.71 -7.85
N ASP A 233 -29.42 3.74 -8.26
CA ASP A 233 -29.20 5.13 -7.82
C ASP A 233 -27.73 5.54 -8.01
N TRP A 234 -27.24 5.31 -9.23
CA TRP A 234 -25.85 5.52 -9.61
C TRP A 234 -25.76 6.41 -10.84
N THR A 235 -24.88 7.41 -10.80
CA THR A 235 -24.59 8.29 -11.94
C THR A 235 -23.08 8.49 -12.05
N PRO A 236 -22.52 8.54 -13.28
CA PRO A 236 -21.11 8.87 -13.47
C PRO A 236 -20.83 10.26 -12.89
N MET A 237 -19.75 10.40 -12.12
CA MET A 237 -19.39 11.62 -11.41
C MET A 237 -18.30 12.42 -12.11
N TYR A 238 -17.50 11.78 -12.96
CA TYR A 238 -16.32 12.40 -13.55
C TYR A 238 -16.57 12.82 -15.00
N THR A 239 -16.16 14.04 -15.33
CA THR A 239 -16.09 14.46 -16.74
C THR A 239 -14.86 13.86 -17.43
N VAL A 240 -14.85 13.90 -18.77
CA VAL A 240 -13.69 13.41 -19.53
C VAL A 240 -12.43 14.19 -19.16
N GLU A 241 -12.54 15.51 -19.05
CA GLU A 241 -11.45 16.42 -18.69
C GLU A 241 -10.86 16.09 -17.31
N GLU A 242 -11.72 15.91 -16.29
CA GLU A 242 -11.28 15.57 -14.93
C GLU A 242 -10.60 14.20 -14.89
N GLY A 243 -11.19 13.20 -15.54
CA GLY A 243 -10.60 11.86 -15.60
C GLY A 243 -9.26 11.87 -16.34
N ILE A 244 -9.13 12.68 -17.40
CA ILE A 244 -7.88 12.83 -18.17
C ILE A 244 -6.78 13.48 -17.33
N GLN A 245 -7.10 14.55 -16.61
CA GLN A 245 -6.17 15.19 -15.69
C GLN A 245 -5.65 14.20 -14.63
N ARG A 246 -6.55 13.45 -13.99
CA ARG A 246 -6.18 12.44 -12.98
C ARG A 246 -5.33 11.31 -13.56
N THR A 247 -5.71 10.84 -14.75
CA THR A 247 -4.95 9.81 -15.46
C THR A 247 -3.54 10.30 -15.74
N TYR A 248 -3.38 11.50 -16.30
CA TYR A 248 -2.06 12.06 -16.54
C TYR A 248 -1.23 12.19 -15.27
N THR A 249 -1.78 12.77 -14.20
CA THR A 249 -1.07 12.93 -12.92
C THR A 249 -0.55 11.59 -12.41
N TYR A 250 -1.34 10.51 -12.55
CA TYR A 250 -0.88 9.18 -12.21
C TYR A 250 0.29 8.71 -13.08
N PHE A 251 0.20 8.81 -14.41
CA PHE A 251 1.28 8.36 -15.29
C PHE A 251 2.55 9.21 -15.16
N GLU A 252 2.43 10.51 -14.88
CA GLU A 252 3.56 11.42 -14.61
C GLU A 252 4.30 11.03 -13.33
N GLN A 253 3.56 10.71 -12.26
CA GLN A 253 4.15 10.20 -11.02
C GLN A 253 4.86 8.86 -11.23
N GLU A 254 4.26 7.95 -12.00
CA GLU A 254 4.87 6.64 -12.29
C GLU A 254 6.12 6.76 -13.18
N MET A 255 6.11 7.64 -14.19
CA MET A 255 7.31 8.00 -14.97
C MET A 255 8.41 8.53 -14.05
N THR A 256 8.09 9.49 -13.18
CA THR A 256 9.06 10.10 -12.25
C THR A 256 9.64 9.06 -11.28
N LYS A 257 8.82 8.15 -10.76
CA LYS A 257 9.30 7.03 -9.91
C LYS A 257 10.21 6.08 -10.68
N LYS A 258 9.89 5.76 -11.94
CA LYS A 258 10.73 4.91 -12.80
C LYS A 258 12.05 5.59 -13.13
N GLU A 259 12.06 6.89 -13.41
CA GLU A 259 13.28 7.68 -13.63
C GLU A 259 14.12 7.81 -12.35
N ALA A 260 13.49 7.99 -11.18
CA ALA A 260 14.17 7.99 -9.89
C ALA A 260 14.76 6.61 -9.55
N ALA A 261 14.02 5.53 -9.79
CA ALA A 261 14.51 4.16 -9.61
C ALA A 261 15.63 3.81 -10.61
N ALA A 262 15.54 4.27 -11.85
CA ALA A 262 16.57 4.09 -12.87
C ALA A 262 17.83 4.92 -12.59
N SER A 263 17.69 6.13 -12.03
CA SER A 263 18.83 6.98 -11.65
C SER A 263 19.54 6.50 -10.38
N ILE A 264 18.86 5.75 -9.51
CA ILE A 264 19.48 5.03 -8.37
C ILE A 264 20.22 3.77 -8.85
N ALA A 265 19.79 3.16 -9.96
CA ALA A 265 20.35 1.91 -10.50
C ALA A 265 21.54 2.10 -11.47
N VAL A 266 21.89 3.33 -11.85
CA VAL A 266 22.90 3.59 -12.90
C VAL A 266 24.03 4.46 -12.36
N GLU A 267 25.22 3.86 -12.15
CA GLU A 267 26.48 4.62 -12.20
C GLU A 267 26.66 5.22 -13.61
N PRO A 268 27.19 6.46 -13.74
CA PRO A 268 27.10 7.21 -14.97
C PRO A 268 28.14 6.73 -15.98
N SER A 269 27.71 6.00 -17.01
CA SER A 269 28.41 5.99 -18.28
C SER A 269 27.43 6.15 -19.44
N ALA A 270 27.33 7.37 -19.97
CA ALA A 270 27.31 7.64 -21.41
C ALA A 270 26.99 9.12 -21.68
N PHE A 271 28.04 9.92 -21.80
CA PHE A 271 28.02 11.03 -22.75
C PHE A 271 28.49 10.45 -24.10
N THR A 272 27.80 10.79 -25.21
CA THR A 272 28.10 10.48 -26.63
C THR A 272 27.62 9.13 -27.23
N THR A 273 26.37 9.04 -27.70
CA THR A 273 25.87 7.87 -28.46
C THR A 273 25.04 8.23 -29.68
N THR A 274 25.60 9.00 -30.61
CA THR A 274 25.02 9.11 -31.97
C THR A 274 26.04 8.80 -33.07
N SER A 275 27.32 9.12 -32.89
CA SER A 275 28.38 8.81 -33.87
C SER A 275 28.85 7.35 -33.84
N LEU A 276 28.78 6.67 -32.69
CA LEU A 276 29.24 5.28 -32.51
C LEU A 276 28.33 4.23 -33.17
N HIS A 277 27.03 4.50 -33.30
CA HIS A 277 26.08 3.57 -33.92
C HIS A 277 26.28 3.42 -35.44
N LEU A 278 26.60 4.53 -36.12
CA LEU A 278 26.98 4.52 -37.54
C LEU A 278 28.30 3.77 -37.76
N PHE A 279 29.27 3.97 -36.85
CA PHE A 279 30.58 3.31 -36.94
C PHE A 279 30.47 1.79 -36.78
N LYS A 280 29.67 1.31 -35.82
CA LYS A 280 29.41 -0.14 -35.64
C LYS A 280 28.68 -0.78 -36.82
N ARG A 281 27.83 -0.03 -37.54
CA ARG A 281 27.11 -0.53 -38.73
C ARG A 281 28.01 -0.64 -39.97
N LEU A 282 29.04 0.21 -40.07
CA LEU A 282 29.98 0.24 -41.20
C LEU A 282 31.23 -0.64 -40.98
N MET A 283 31.56 -0.95 -39.73
CA MET A 283 32.73 -1.75 -39.35
C MET A 283 32.84 -3.12 -40.09
N PRO A 284 31.76 -3.91 -40.24
CA PRO A 284 31.84 -5.19 -40.96
C PRO A 284 32.23 -5.05 -42.44
N TYR A 285 31.85 -3.95 -43.10
CA TYR A 285 32.20 -3.71 -44.50
C TYR A 285 33.66 -3.28 -44.66
N ALA A 286 34.18 -2.51 -43.72
CA ALA A 286 35.60 -2.14 -43.69
C ALA A 286 36.49 -3.36 -43.44
N GLU A 287 36.11 -4.23 -42.51
CA GLU A 287 36.81 -5.50 -42.22
C GLU A 287 36.76 -6.45 -43.43
N ASN A 288 35.62 -6.51 -44.13
CA ASN A 288 35.47 -7.30 -45.34
C ASN A 288 36.38 -6.80 -46.48
N LEU A 289 36.49 -5.48 -46.67
CA LEU A 289 37.39 -4.89 -47.67
C LEU A 289 38.88 -5.08 -47.31
N LEU A 290 39.24 -5.00 -46.03
CA LEU A 290 40.61 -5.26 -45.58
C LEU A 290 41.00 -6.73 -45.79
N ALA A 291 40.11 -7.66 -45.44
CA ALA A 291 40.31 -9.08 -45.68
C ALA A 291 40.38 -9.41 -47.17
N PHE A 292 39.60 -8.72 -48.01
CA PHE A 292 39.72 -8.82 -49.46
C PHE A 292 41.08 -8.34 -49.96
N ALA A 293 41.56 -7.18 -49.50
CA ALA A 293 42.86 -6.64 -49.89
C ALA A 293 44.01 -7.61 -49.54
N LEU A 294 43.95 -8.22 -48.35
CA LEU A 294 44.89 -9.26 -47.94
C LEU A 294 44.81 -10.50 -48.84
N THR A 295 43.59 -10.95 -49.15
CA THR A 295 43.34 -12.12 -50.01
C THR A 295 43.84 -11.86 -51.44
N ALA A 296 43.61 -10.67 -51.97
CA ALA A 296 44.10 -10.24 -53.28
C ALA A 296 45.62 -10.18 -53.32
N TRP A 297 46.25 -9.59 -52.30
CA TRP A 297 47.71 -9.55 -52.19
C TRP A 297 48.34 -10.96 -52.12
N LEU A 298 47.76 -11.87 -51.32
CA LEU A 298 48.21 -13.26 -51.23
C LEU A 298 48.03 -14.01 -52.56
N THR A 299 46.90 -13.81 -53.22
CA THR A 299 46.58 -14.49 -54.50
C THR A 299 47.50 -14.03 -55.62
N LEU A 300 47.78 -12.73 -55.70
CA LEU A 300 48.64 -12.15 -56.74
C LEU A 300 50.13 -12.39 -56.47
N SER A 301 50.55 -12.49 -55.21
CA SER A 301 51.95 -12.79 -54.84
C SER A 301 52.33 -14.27 -54.99
N GLN A 302 51.35 -15.18 -55.05
CA GLN A 302 51.58 -16.62 -55.21
C GLN A 302 52.07 -17.06 -56.60
N GLN A 303 52.29 -16.14 -57.54
CA GLN A 303 52.62 -16.42 -58.95
C GLN A 303 53.94 -17.20 -59.19
N TYR A 304 54.71 -17.56 -58.15
CA TYR A 304 55.99 -18.29 -58.26
C TYR A 304 56.20 -19.45 -57.25
N GLY A 305 55.18 -19.89 -56.50
CA GLY A 305 55.34 -20.87 -55.41
C GLY A 305 54.57 -22.19 -55.60
N ALA A 306 55.13 -23.30 -55.09
CA ALA A 306 54.57 -24.67 -55.11
C ALA A 306 53.26 -24.87 -54.30
N TYR A 307 52.55 -23.79 -53.94
CA TYR A 307 51.33 -23.78 -53.12
C TYR A 307 50.06 -23.49 -53.92
N GLY A 308 50.08 -23.62 -55.25
CA GLY A 308 48.93 -23.35 -56.13
C GLY A 308 47.70 -24.25 -55.95
N ALA A 309 47.70 -25.17 -54.97
CA ALA A 309 46.60 -26.06 -54.66
C ALA A 309 45.61 -25.52 -53.61
N ILE A 310 45.96 -24.45 -52.86
CA ILE A 310 45.11 -23.91 -51.79
C ILE A 310 44.35 -22.69 -52.31
N ASP A 311 43.02 -22.77 -52.31
CA ASP A 311 42.18 -21.65 -52.71
C ASP A 311 41.91 -20.68 -51.54
N VAL A 312 42.77 -19.68 -51.42
CA VAL A 312 42.67 -18.63 -50.38
C VAL A 312 41.35 -17.85 -50.47
N LYS A 313 40.73 -17.75 -51.65
CA LYS A 313 39.43 -17.06 -51.84
C LYS A 313 38.30 -17.79 -51.12
N LEU A 314 38.34 -19.12 -51.12
CA LEU A 314 37.35 -19.98 -50.49
C LEU A 314 37.42 -19.87 -48.94
N PHE A 315 38.62 -19.72 -48.38
CA PHE A 315 38.81 -19.40 -46.96
C PHE A 315 38.23 -18.03 -46.60
N TYR A 316 38.51 -17.01 -47.41
CA TYR A 316 37.96 -15.66 -47.21
C TYR A 316 36.41 -15.65 -47.22
N ILE A 317 35.78 -16.30 -48.20
CA ILE A 317 34.32 -16.45 -48.26
C ILE A 317 33.77 -17.14 -47.01
N THR A 318 34.44 -18.20 -46.55
CA THR A 318 34.04 -19.00 -45.38
C THR A 318 34.19 -18.22 -44.09
N ILE A 319 35.27 -17.46 -43.91
CA ILE A 319 35.50 -16.63 -42.72
C ILE A 319 34.47 -15.51 -42.65
N MET A 320 34.24 -14.78 -43.75
CA MET A 320 33.26 -13.69 -43.79
C MET A 320 31.83 -14.18 -43.59
N GLY A 321 31.48 -15.33 -44.16
CA GLY A 321 30.19 -15.96 -43.91
C GLY A 321 29.99 -16.39 -42.47
N ASN A 322 31.02 -16.94 -41.82
CA ASN A 322 30.95 -17.34 -40.41
C ASN A 322 30.84 -16.17 -39.45
N LEU A 323 31.56 -15.08 -39.70
CA LEU A 323 31.60 -13.94 -38.79
C LEU A 323 30.38 -13.03 -38.91
N TYR A 324 29.89 -12.79 -40.14
CA TYR A 324 28.91 -11.72 -40.38
C TYR A 324 27.67 -12.17 -41.17
N GLY A 325 27.55 -13.46 -41.47
CA GLY A 325 26.35 -14.02 -42.10
C GLY A 325 26.21 -13.72 -43.59
N ASN A 326 24.99 -13.85 -44.12
CA ASN A 326 24.75 -13.93 -45.56
C ASN A 326 25.09 -12.63 -46.31
N ARG A 327 24.81 -11.46 -45.72
CA ARG A 327 25.06 -10.16 -46.37
C ARG A 327 26.54 -9.94 -46.72
N GLN A 328 27.45 -10.33 -45.82
CA GLN A 328 28.89 -10.18 -46.05
C GLN A 328 29.48 -11.36 -46.84
N SER A 329 28.90 -12.56 -46.72
CA SER A 329 29.32 -13.71 -47.53
C SER A 329 29.05 -13.47 -49.02
N VAL A 330 27.88 -12.94 -49.39
CA VAL A 330 27.55 -12.59 -50.78
C VAL A 330 28.53 -11.55 -51.32
N LEU A 331 28.87 -10.52 -50.54
CA LEU A 331 29.87 -9.52 -50.92
C LEU A 331 31.25 -10.15 -51.14
N ALA A 332 31.68 -11.05 -50.24
CA ALA A 332 32.94 -11.77 -50.36
C ALA A 332 32.99 -12.68 -51.59
N VAL A 333 31.87 -13.34 -51.95
CA VAL A 333 31.76 -14.15 -53.17
C VAL A 333 31.92 -13.29 -54.42
N VAL A 334 31.23 -12.15 -54.50
CA VAL A 334 31.32 -11.23 -55.65
C VAL A 334 32.75 -10.73 -55.83
N LEU A 335 33.40 -10.29 -54.74
CA LEU A 335 34.79 -9.83 -54.77
C LEU A 335 35.77 -10.95 -55.16
N SER A 336 35.53 -12.18 -54.69
CA SER A 336 36.36 -13.36 -55.02
C SER A 336 36.24 -13.78 -56.48
N ILE A 337 35.03 -13.71 -57.07
CA ILE A 337 34.82 -13.98 -58.49
C ILE A 337 35.54 -12.92 -59.34
N GLY A 338 35.45 -11.64 -58.95
CA GLY A 338 36.17 -10.55 -59.63
C GLY A 338 37.69 -10.74 -59.60
N LEU A 339 38.24 -11.11 -58.44
CA LEU A 339 39.66 -11.42 -58.29
C LEU A 339 40.09 -12.64 -59.12
N TYR A 340 39.23 -13.66 -59.19
CA TYR A 340 39.51 -14.87 -59.99
C TYR A 340 39.56 -14.59 -61.49
N ILE A 341 38.64 -13.75 -62.00
CA ILE A 341 38.64 -13.29 -63.40
C ILE A 341 39.92 -12.49 -63.68
N TYR A 342 40.27 -11.55 -62.79
CA TYR A 342 41.47 -10.72 -62.94
C TYR A 342 42.75 -11.56 -63.00
N GLN A 343 42.87 -12.57 -62.13
CA GLN A 343 44.00 -13.50 -62.12
C GLN A 343 44.13 -14.25 -63.46
N LYS A 344 43.02 -14.78 -64.02
CA LYS A 344 43.06 -15.51 -65.29
C LYS A 344 43.41 -14.64 -66.49
N ILE A 345 43.06 -13.36 -66.47
CA ILE A 345 43.47 -12.40 -67.48
C ILE A 345 44.97 -12.13 -67.38
N LEU A 346 45.52 -11.99 -66.17
CA LEU A 346 46.96 -11.84 -65.95
C LEU A 346 47.78 -13.07 -66.39
N ASP A 347 47.21 -14.26 -66.25
CA ASP A 347 47.79 -15.52 -66.76
C ASP A 347 47.74 -15.64 -68.30
N GLY A 348 47.23 -14.61 -69.00
CA GLY A 348 47.20 -14.52 -70.46
C GLY A 348 45.96 -15.11 -71.13
N ARG A 349 44.88 -15.39 -70.38
CA ARG A 349 43.61 -15.87 -70.96
C ARG A 349 42.72 -14.71 -71.39
N GLU A 350 42.16 -14.80 -72.59
CA GLU A 350 41.17 -13.85 -73.07
C GLU A 350 39.83 -14.02 -72.34
N LEU A 351 39.13 -12.91 -72.07
CA LEU A 351 37.85 -12.91 -71.35
C LEU A 351 36.79 -13.80 -72.01
N ILE A 352 36.76 -13.82 -73.36
CA ILE A 352 35.81 -14.61 -74.14
C ILE A 352 36.09 -16.11 -73.97
N SER A 353 37.36 -16.50 -73.83
CA SER A 353 37.75 -17.90 -73.62
C SER A 353 37.26 -18.45 -72.28
N LEU A 354 37.21 -17.61 -71.24
CA LEU A 354 36.70 -17.99 -69.91
C LEU A 354 35.21 -18.35 -69.92
N LEU A 355 34.43 -17.78 -70.85
CA LEU A 355 33.00 -18.08 -71.01
C LEU A 355 32.73 -19.46 -71.63
N TYR A 356 33.75 -20.14 -72.12
CA TYR A 356 33.66 -21.52 -72.64
C TYR A 356 34.41 -22.53 -71.77
N ASP A 357 35.10 -22.08 -70.71
CA ASP A 357 35.86 -22.93 -69.79
C ASP A 357 34.94 -23.52 -68.72
N THR A 358 34.72 -24.83 -68.74
CA THR A 358 33.89 -25.53 -67.74
C THR A 358 34.47 -25.44 -66.34
N ASP A 359 35.79 -25.43 -66.18
CA ASP A 359 36.46 -25.35 -64.88
C ASP A 359 36.26 -23.97 -64.25
N PHE A 360 36.15 -22.93 -65.08
CA PHE A 360 35.85 -21.57 -64.64
C PHE A 360 34.46 -21.47 -64.01
N PHE A 361 33.43 -22.02 -64.66
CA PHE A 361 32.07 -22.05 -64.09
C PHE A 361 31.95 -22.97 -62.88
N PHE A 362 32.66 -24.09 -62.88
CA PHE A 362 32.68 -25.00 -61.73
C PHE A 362 33.22 -24.32 -60.48
N GLN A 363 34.30 -23.54 -60.60
CA GLN A 363 34.87 -22.80 -59.47
C GLN A 363 33.91 -21.70 -58.94
N ILE A 364 33.23 -20.98 -59.84
CA ILE A 364 32.24 -19.97 -59.46
C ILE A 364 31.06 -20.63 -58.73
N ALA A 365 30.59 -21.78 -59.21
CA ALA A 365 29.53 -22.54 -58.57
C ALA A 365 29.92 -22.97 -57.14
N ILE A 366 31.18 -23.36 -56.91
CA ILE A 366 31.70 -23.68 -55.57
C ILE A 366 31.66 -22.45 -54.65
N TYR A 367 32.10 -21.28 -55.13
CA TYR A 367 32.06 -20.05 -54.32
C TYR A 367 30.64 -19.65 -53.92
N LEU A 368 29.71 -19.69 -54.87
CA LEU A 368 28.30 -19.39 -54.62
C LEU A 368 27.69 -20.39 -53.63
N PHE A 369 27.96 -21.69 -53.82
CA PHE A 369 27.44 -22.74 -52.96
C PHE A 369 27.94 -22.58 -51.50
N ILE A 370 29.25 -22.41 -51.32
CA ILE A 370 29.85 -22.26 -49.99
C ILE A 370 29.38 -20.98 -49.31
N GLY A 371 29.37 -19.86 -50.03
CA GLY A 371 28.93 -18.58 -49.46
C GLY A 371 27.46 -18.63 -49.01
N LEU A 372 26.59 -19.23 -49.82
CA LEU A 372 25.17 -19.35 -49.50
C LEU A 372 24.92 -20.31 -48.33
N VAL A 373 25.57 -21.48 -48.31
CA VAL A 373 25.39 -22.48 -47.24
C VAL A 373 25.90 -21.95 -45.90
N VAL A 374 27.11 -21.38 -45.87
CA VAL A 374 27.70 -20.85 -44.64
C VAL A 374 26.92 -19.63 -44.16
N GLY A 375 26.61 -18.69 -45.06
CA GLY A 375 25.84 -17.49 -44.74
C GLY A 375 24.45 -17.80 -44.18
N TYR A 376 23.72 -18.71 -44.83
CA TYR A 376 22.38 -19.13 -44.37
C TYR A 376 22.42 -19.87 -43.03
N SER A 377 23.40 -20.75 -42.83
CA SER A 377 23.53 -21.50 -41.58
C SER A 377 23.77 -20.57 -40.37
N ILE A 378 24.55 -19.52 -40.57
CA ILE A 378 24.87 -18.54 -39.51
C ILE A 378 23.70 -17.62 -39.24
N ASP A 379 23.03 -17.10 -40.29
CA ASP A 379 21.83 -16.28 -40.11
C ASP A 379 20.72 -17.06 -39.39
N ARG A 380 20.54 -18.34 -39.73
CA ARG A 380 19.59 -19.22 -39.03
C ARG A 380 19.95 -19.41 -37.56
N LYS A 381 21.23 -19.62 -37.25
CA LYS A 381 21.71 -19.76 -35.86
C LYS A 381 21.52 -18.47 -35.07
N ASN A 382 21.85 -17.32 -35.66
CA ASN A 382 21.68 -16.01 -35.04
C ASN A 382 20.19 -15.71 -34.79
N ALA A 383 19.30 -16.06 -35.71
CA ALA A 383 17.86 -15.93 -35.52
C ALA A 383 17.33 -16.82 -34.38
N GLN A 384 17.87 -18.04 -34.23
CA GLN A 384 17.53 -18.92 -33.11
C GLN A 384 18.00 -18.33 -31.77
N ILE A 385 19.20 -17.78 -31.71
CA ILE A 385 19.74 -17.12 -30.52
C ILE A 385 18.87 -15.92 -30.13
N GLN A 386 18.52 -15.05 -31.08
CA GLN A 386 17.64 -13.91 -30.81
C GLN A 386 16.25 -14.33 -30.28
N ASN A 387 15.66 -15.39 -30.83
CA ASN A 387 14.39 -15.92 -30.35
C ASN A 387 14.52 -16.51 -28.93
N GLN A 388 15.64 -17.18 -28.62
CA GLN A 388 15.93 -17.64 -27.27
C GLN A 388 16.12 -16.49 -26.28
N GLU A 389 16.85 -15.44 -26.67
CA GLU A 389 17.01 -14.22 -25.85
C GLU A 389 15.67 -13.54 -25.59
N GLN A 390 14.80 -13.43 -26.60
CA GLN A 390 13.44 -12.90 -26.43
C GLN A 390 12.61 -13.74 -25.46
N LYS A 391 12.70 -15.08 -25.53
CA LYS A 391 12.04 -15.98 -24.57
C LYS A 391 12.60 -15.83 -23.16
N ILE A 392 13.90 -15.62 -23.01
CA ILE A 392 14.52 -15.38 -21.70
C ILE A 392 13.98 -14.07 -21.13
N GLN A 393 13.94 -13.00 -21.91
CA GLN A 393 13.36 -11.72 -21.48
C GLN A 393 11.87 -11.84 -21.11
N GLU A 394 11.09 -12.58 -21.90
CA GLU A 394 9.68 -12.87 -21.59
C GLU A 394 9.54 -13.63 -20.25
N LEU A 395 10.39 -14.64 -20.03
CA LEU A 395 10.41 -15.42 -18.80
C LEU A 395 10.88 -14.59 -17.59
N GLU A 396 11.86 -13.72 -17.77
CA GLU A 396 12.32 -12.77 -16.74
C GLU A 396 11.20 -11.80 -16.37
N GLY A 397 10.51 -11.20 -17.35
CA GLY A 397 9.35 -10.35 -17.10
C GLY A 397 8.21 -11.09 -16.39
N ARG A 398 7.97 -12.36 -16.76
CA ARG A 398 6.99 -13.22 -16.07
C ARG A 398 7.42 -13.56 -14.64
N TYR A 399 8.71 -13.80 -14.41
CA TYR A 399 9.26 -14.02 -13.09
C TYR A 399 9.14 -12.77 -12.22
N GLU A 400 9.49 -11.60 -12.74
CA GLU A 400 9.34 -10.32 -12.05
C GLU A 400 7.88 -10.03 -11.71
N PHE A 401 6.96 -10.28 -12.65
CA PHE A 401 5.53 -10.18 -12.39
C PHE A 401 5.08 -11.14 -11.28
N LEU A 402 5.44 -12.42 -11.36
CA LEU A 402 5.10 -13.42 -10.34
C LEU A 402 5.69 -13.08 -8.98
N ASN A 403 6.92 -12.57 -8.94
CA ASN A 403 7.57 -12.14 -7.72
C ASN A 403 6.91 -10.86 -7.18
N GLY A 404 6.48 -9.96 -8.05
CA GLY A 404 5.66 -8.79 -7.72
C GLY A 404 4.34 -9.21 -7.08
N VAL A 405 3.59 -10.10 -7.72
CA VAL A 405 2.35 -10.68 -7.18
C VAL A 405 2.60 -11.43 -5.87
N TYR A 406 3.68 -12.21 -5.77
CA TYR A 406 4.05 -12.91 -4.53
C TYR A 406 4.33 -11.91 -3.40
N ASN A 407 5.09 -10.85 -3.66
CA ASN A 407 5.38 -9.83 -2.68
C ASN A 407 4.15 -9.01 -2.32
N GLU A 408 3.28 -8.69 -3.28
CA GLU A 408 2.01 -8.01 -3.04
C GLU A 408 1.05 -8.91 -2.23
N VAL A 409 0.93 -10.19 -2.56
CA VAL A 409 0.16 -11.16 -1.76
C VAL A 409 0.78 -11.33 -0.38
N ARG A 410 2.10 -11.30 -0.25
CA ARG A 410 2.79 -11.33 1.05
C ARG A 410 2.52 -10.05 1.82
N GLU A 411 2.56 -8.88 1.19
CA GLU A 411 2.23 -7.60 1.79
C GLU A 411 0.76 -7.53 2.20
N VAL A 412 -0.17 -8.00 1.37
CA VAL A 412 -1.59 -8.13 1.70
C VAL A 412 -1.78 -9.17 2.79
N LYS A 413 -1.04 -10.27 2.81
CA LYS A 413 -1.05 -11.25 3.91
C LYS A 413 -0.51 -10.63 5.19
N ASP A 414 0.56 -9.86 5.12
CA ASP A 414 1.15 -9.15 6.26
C ASP A 414 0.23 -8.02 6.71
N GLU A 415 -0.48 -7.36 5.79
CA GLU A 415 -1.51 -6.35 6.05
C GLU A 415 -2.77 -7.00 6.61
N LEU A 416 -3.17 -8.18 6.15
CA LEU A 416 -4.28 -8.97 6.68
C LEU A 416 -3.90 -9.57 8.03
N GLN A 417 -2.65 -9.97 8.23
CA GLN A 417 -2.12 -10.41 9.52
C GLN A 417 -2.05 -9.21 10.47
N LEU A 418 -1.61 -8.05 10.00
CA LEU A 418 -1.66 -6.78 10.72
C LEU A 418 -3.10 -6.32 10.94
N ARG A 419 -4.04 -6.58 10.04
CA ARG A 419 -5.47 -6.33 10.18
C ARG A 419 -6.13 -7.40 11.01
N ILE A 420 -5.61 -8.60 11.19
CA ILE A 420 -6.06 -9.60 12.17
C ILE A 420 -5.51 -9.20 13.55
N LEU A 421 -4.27 -8.72 13.60
CA LEU A 421 -3.64 -8.11 14.77
C LEU A 421 -4.28 -6.75 15.14
N LYS A 422 -4.84 -6.01 14.16
CA LYS A 422 -5.51 -4.70 14.33
C LYS A 422 -7.04 -4.78 14.34
N SER A 423 -7.67 -5.83 13.79
CA SER A 423 -9.12 -6.08 13.86
C SER A 423 -9.51 -6.64 15.23
N GLY A 424 -8.52 -7.01 16.04
CA GLY A 424 -8.65 -7.11 17.48
C GLY A 424 -7.97 -5.93 18.15
N ASP A 425 -8.60 -4.75 18.12
CA ASP A 425 -8.23 -3.54 18.89
C ASP A 425 -8.43 -3.74 20.40
N SER A 426 -8.08 -4.92 20.90
CA SER A 426 -8.26 -5.33 22.28
C SER A 426 -6.99 -6.01 22.77
N TYR A 427 -6.55 -7.16 22.27
CA TYR A 427 -5.50 -7.88 23.00
C TYR A 427 -4.13 -7.20 23.06
N GLY A 428 -3.56 -6.70 21.95
CA GLY A 428 -2.23 -6.05 22.00
C GLY A 428 -2.24 -4.72 22.75
N LYS A 429 -3.26 -3.89 22.47
CA LYS A 429 -3.47 -2.57 23.06
C LYS A 429 -3.93 -2.67 24.52
N ILE A 430 -4.91 -3.51 24.84
CA ILE A 430 -5.31 -3.83 26.22
C ILE A 430 -4.13 -4.46 26.94
N TYR A 431 -3.38 -5.41 26.37
CA TYR A 431 -2.21 -5.99 27.05
C TYR A 431 -1.16 -4.93 27.38
N SER A 432 -0.79 -4.06 26.44
CA SER A 432 0.15 -2.97 26.74
C SER A 432 -0.41 -2.01 27.79
N ILE A 433 -1.71 -1.70 27.73
CA ILE A 433 -2.39 -0.78 28.65
C ILE A 433 -2.60 -1.40 30.04
N THR A 434 -2.94 -2.69 30.15
CA THR A 434 -3.08 -3.41 31.42
C THR A 434 -1.73 -3.69 32.05
N LYS A 435 -0.70 -3.93 31.23
CA LYS A 435 0.69 -4.08 31.71
C LYS A 435 1.19 -2.80 32.38
N GLU A 436 0.79 -1.62 31.89
CA GLU A 436 1.09 -0.36 32.59
C GLU A 436 0.46 -0.29 34.00
N LEU A 437 -0.66 -0.98 34.23
CA LEU A 437 -1.31 -1.08 35.54
C LEU A 437 -0.71 -2.19 36.43
N GLU A 438 0.18 -3.04 35.91
CA GLU A 438 0.84 -4.10 36.69
C GLU A 438 1.98 -3.51 37.54
N SER A 439 1.60 -2.91 38.67
CA SER A 439 2.53 -2.42 39.69
C SER A 439 2.07 -2.86 41.08
N LEU A 440 3.05 -3.18 41.93
CA LEU A 440 2.84 -3.46 43.36
C LEU A 440 2.80 -2.18 44.20
N GLU A 441 3.10 -1.03 43.60
CA GLU A 441 3.07 0.29 44.23
C GLU A 441 1.82 1.07 43.81
N PRO A 442 0.88 1.41 44.73
CA PRO A 442 -0.35 2.12 44.39
C PRO A 442 -0.14 3.46 43.70
N GLU A 443 0.93 4.20 44.03
CA GLU A 443 1.24 5.47 43.40
C GLU A 443 1.52 5.33 41.89
N HIS A 444 2.26 4.29 41.52
CA HIS A 444 2.46 3.97 40.10
C HIS A 444 1.15 3.61 39.44
N VAL A 445 0.28 2.85 40.11
CA VAL A 445 -1.03 2.48 39.55
C VAL A 445 -1.89 3.72 39.31
N PHE A 446 -1.90 4.70 40.22
CA PHE A 446 -2.62 5.96 40.01
C PHE A 446 -2.06 6.77 38.83
N ASN A 447 -0.74 6.91 38.71
CA ASN A 447 -0.14 7.63 37.57
C ASN A 447 -0.36 6.89 36.24
N ALA A 448 -0.20 5.56 36.23
CA ALA A 448 -0.49 4.74 35.05
C ALA A 448 -1.96 4.84 34.65
N THR A 449 -2.88 4.88 35.62
CA THR A 449 -4.32 5.05 35.38
C THR A 449 -4.62 6.30 34.54
N VAL A 450 -3.94 7.43 34.81
CA VAL A 450 -4.11 8.66 34.01
C VAL A 450 -3.81 8.38 32.54
N ASN A 451 -2.70 7.69 32.23
CA ASN A 451 -2.31 7.36 30.86
C ASN A 451 -3.24 6.34 30.20
N VAL A 452 -3.66 5.33 30.95
CA VAL A 452 -4.60 4.30 30.49
C VAL A 452 -5.95 4.91 30.12
N VAL A 453 -6.54 5.68 31.03
CA VAL A 453 -7.84 6.32 30.79
C VAL A 453 -7.73 7.32 29.63
N ARG A 454 -6.65 8.09 29.57
CA ARG A 454 -6.40 9.03 28.46
C ARG A 454 -6.33 8.32 27.11
N SER A 455 -5.62 7.19 27.03
CA SER A 455 -5.44 6.41 25.81
C SER A 455 -6.70 5.68 25.37
N ILE A 456 -7.43 5.06 26.30
CA ILE A 456 -8.68 4.35 26.01
C ILE A 456 -9.79 5.34 25.61
N MET A 457 -9.97 6.40 26.38
CA MET A 457 -11.05 7.37 26.15
C MET A 457 -10.70 8.41 25.07
N SER A 458 -9.42 8.49 24.69
CA SER A 458 -8.88 9.48 23.74
C SER A 458 -9.27 10.91 24.14
N VAL A 459 -8.97 11.26 25.38
CA VAL A 459 -9.32 12.55 26.00
C VAL A 459 -8.06 13.34 26.35
N PRO A 460 -8.11 14.67 26.42
CA PRO A 460 -6.94 15.47 26.75
C PRO A 460 -6.63 15.47 28.25
N ASN A 461 -7.67 15.51 29.10
CA ASN A 461 -7.55 15.78 30.52
C ASN A 461 -8.17 14.68 31.39
N VAL A 462 -7.38 14.10 32.30
CA VAL A 462 -7.81 13.12 33.29
C VAL A 462 -7.23 13.48 34.65
N SER A 463 -8.07 13.44 35.68
CA SER A 463 -7.71 13.72 37.07
C SER A 463 -8.16 12.56 37.97
N ILE A 464 -7.34 12.20 38.95
CA ILE A 464 -7.67 11.15 39.93
C ILE A 464 -7.64 11.75 41.32
N TYR A 465 -8.74 11.54 42.05
CA TYR A 465 -8.94 12.03 43.40
C TYR A 465 -9.12 10.88 44.39
N THR A 466 -8.35 10.85 45.48
CA THR A 466 -8.58 9.88 46.56
C THR A 466 -9.60 10.40 47.55
N VAL A 467 -10.40 9.49 48.10
CA VAL A 467 -11.41 9.77 49.12
C VAL A 467 -10.76 9.67 50.50
N ASN A 468 -10.90 10.72 51.32
CA ASN A 468 -10.41 10.67 52.70
C ASN A 468 -11.22 9.68 53.57
N ARG A 469 -10.63 9.12 54.64
CA ARG A 469 -11.33 8.26 55.63
C ARG A 469 -12.66 8.80 56.13
N SER A 470 -12.76 10.12 56.34
CA SER A 470 -13.98 10.80 56.80
C SER A 470 -15.01 11.08 55.69
N ARG A 471 -14.68 10.80 54.43
CA ARG A 471 -15.51 11.05 53.22
C ARG A 471 -16.01 12.50 53.09
N THR A 472 -15.28 13.45 53.65
CA THR A 472 -15.62 14.89 53.61
C THR A 472 -14.92 15.62 52.46
N PHE A 473 -13.76 15.13 52.01
CA PHE A 473 -12.97 15.73 50.94
C PHE A 473 -12.39 14.68 50.00
N LEU A 474 -12.25 15.08 48.74
CA LEU A 474 -11.49 14.41 47.69
C LEU A 474 -10.17 15.17 47.47
N ARG A 475 -9.06 14.45 47.35
CA ARG A 475 -7.72 15.04 47.17
C ARG A 475 -7.08 14.57 45.88
N LEU A 476 -6.52 15.50 45.12
CA LEU A 476 -5.89 15.19 43.85
C LEU A 476 -4.59 14.40 44.08
N VAL A 477 -4.49 13.23 43.44
CA VAL A 477 -3.31 12.36 43.52
C VAL A 477 -2.55 12.29 42.19
N ALA A 478 -3.26 12.33 41.05
CA ALA A 478 -2.64 12.30 39.73
C ALA A 478 -3.44 13.14 38.73
N HIS A 479 -2.76 13.77 37.77
CA HIS A 479 -3.37 14.61 36.73
C HIS A 479 -2.51 14.67 35.45
N SER A 480 -3.13 14.86 34.29
CA SER A 480 -2.45 15.00 33.00
C SER A 480 -2.04 16.46 32.69
N SER A 481 -0.76 16.81 32.86
CA SER A 481 -0.31 18.22 32.93
C SER A 481 0.01 18.96 31.61
N LYS A 482 -0.74 18.77 30.51
CA LYS A 482 -0.32 19.37 29.21
C LYS A 482 -1.03 20.65 28.75
N ASN A 483 -2.13 21.12 29.36
CA ASN A 483 -2.79 22.39 28.97
C ASN A 483 -3.48 23.09 30.16
N ASP A 484 -3.64 24.41 30.03
CA ASP A 484 -4.03 25.51 30.96
C ASP A 484 -5.13 25.33 32.04
N THR A 485 -5.69 24.15 32.24
CA THR A 485 -6.70 23.90 33.30
C THR A 485 -6.07 23.16 34.47
N GLN A 486 -5.58 23.89 35.48
CA GLN A 486 -5.14 23.27 36.74
C GLN A 486 -6.34 22.64 37.46
N ALA A 487 -6.37 21.31 37.54
CA ALA A 487 -7.36 20.61 38.34
C ALA A 487 -7.24 21.03 39.83
N PRO A 488 -8.37 21.31 40.52
CA PRO A 488 -8.33 21.74 41.91
C PRO A 488 -7.67 20.69 42.80
N LYS A 489 -6.76 21.11 43.69
CA LYS A 489 -5.99 20.19 44.56
C LYS A 489 -6.87 19.44 45.58
N SER A 490 -7.99 20.03 45.97
CA SER A 490 -8.92 19.47 46.94
C SER A 490 -10.35 19.88 46.59
N LEU A 491 -11.29 18.95 46.72
CA LEU A 491 -12.71 19.15 46.48
C LEU A 491 -13.50 18.77 47.74
N LYS A 492 -14.44 19.61 48.18
CA LYS A 492 -15.31 19.28 49.33
C LYS A 492 -16.54 18.53 48.83
N VAL A 493 -16.90 17.42 49.46
CA VAL A 493 -18.04 16.59 49.03
C VAL A 493 -19.36 17.37 49.07
N GLU A 494 -19.58 18.16 50.12
CA GLU A 494 -20.81 18.96 50.32
C GLU A 494 -20.99 20.09 49.30
N GLN A 495 -19.92 20.52 48.63
CA GLN A 495 -19.95 21.65 47.68
C GLN A 495 -20.23 21.24 46.24
N HIS A 496 -20.21 19.93 45.95
CA HIS A 496 -20.29 19.42 44.59
C HIS A 496 -21.27 18.23 44.52
N GLU A 497 -22.40 18.46 43.85
CA GLU A 497 -23.45 17.45 43.70
C GLU A 497 -22.96 16.18 43.00
N PHE A 498 -22.10 16.33 41.97
CA PHE A 498 -21.54 15.19 41.23
C PHE A 498 -20.74 14.23 42.12
N ILE A 499 -20.04 14.76 43.11
CA ILE A 499 -19.23 13.97 44.05
C ILE A 499 -20.16 13.13 44.93
N THR A 500 -21.26 13.73 45.38
CA THR A 500 -22.28 13.04 46.17
C THR A 500 -22.89 11.89 45.36
N THR A 501 -23.21 12.12 44.09
CA THR A 501 -23.77 11.09 43.19
C THR A 501 -22.81 9.92 43.01
N VAL A 502 -21.52 10.17 42.74
CA VAL A 502 -20.54 9.10 42.55
C VAL A 502 -20.30 8.33 43.85
N LEU A 503 -20.16 9.03 44.98
CA LEU A 503 -19.84 8.39 46.27
C LEU A 503 -21.03 7.66 46.90
N ARG A 504 -22.26 8.14 46.67
CA ARG A 504 -23.48 7.54 47.24
C ARG A 504 -24.03 6.44 46.35
N ASP A 505 -24.14 6.69 45.05
CA ASP A 505 -24.82 5.77 44.13
C ASP A 505 -23.86 4.76 43.49
N GLY A 506 -22.54 4.99 43.58
CA GLY A 506 -21.53 4.12 42.99
C GLY A 506 -21.60 4.04 41.47
N LYS A 507 -22.22 5.04 40.82
CA LYS A 507 -22.43 5.08 39.38
C LYS A 507 -21.54 6.12 38.71
N VAL A 508 -21.28 5.89 37.44
CA VAL A 508 -20.65 6.89 36.56
C VAL A 508 -21.58 8.10 36.47
N PHE A 509 -21.07 9.27 36.84
CA PHE A 509 -21.77 10.54 36.68
C PHE A 509 -21.40 11.19 35.33
N ILE A 510 -22.35 11.92 34.77
CA ILE A 510 -22.21 12.63 33.49
C ILE A 510 -22.80 14.02 33.65
N ASN A 511 -22.00 15.03 33.36
CA ASN A 511 -22.42 16.42 33.39
C ASN A 511 -23.22 16.76 32.12
N LYS A 512 -24.51 16.42 32.12
CA LYS A 512 -25.42 16.70 30.99
C LYS A 512 -25.77 18.18 30.86
N ASP A 513 -25.79 18.89 31.99
CA ASP A 513 -26.17 20.30 32.06
C ASP A 513 -24.98 21.24 31.84
N LEU A 514 -23.79 20.69 31.61
CA LEU A 514 -22.53 21.40 31.42
C LEU A 514 -22.27 22.44 32.52
N SER A 515 -22.60 22.09 33.77
CA SER A 515 -22.42 22.98 34.92
C SER A 515 -20.94 23.31 35.14
N ASP A 516 -20.62 24.59 35.25
CA ASP A 516 -19.26 25.05 35.56
C ASP A 516 -18.78 24.47 36.90
N GLY A 517 -17.57 23.90 36.89
CA GLY A 517 -16.95 23.30 38.08
C GLY A 517 -17.25 21.82 38.33
N ALA A 518 -17.98 21.13 37.43
CA ALA A 518 -18.14 19.67 37.45
C ALA A 518 -17.50 19.03 36.21
N PRO A 519 -16.79 17.89 36.37
CA PRO A 519 -16.16 17.21 35.24
C PRO A 519 -17.21 16.64 34.29
N LEU A 520 -16.86 16.51 33.01
CA LEU A 520 -17.80 16.02 31.99
C LEU A 520 -18.25 14.57 32.28
N MET A 521 -17.33 13.73 32.76
CA MET A 521 -17.65 12.40 33.27
C MET A 521 -16.80 12.09 34.51
N CYS A 522 -17.37 11.37 35.47
CA CYS A 522 -16.58 10.81 36.57
C CYS A 522 -17.07 9.44 37.00
N ALA A 523 -16.13 8.60 37.45
CA ALA A 523 -16.36 7.20 37.76
C ALA A 523 -15.61 6.79 39.04
N PRO A 524 -16.22 5.95 39.90
CA PRO A 524 -15.59 5.49 41.13
C PRO A 524 -14.56 4.37 40.85
N ILE A 525 -13.54 4.32 41.69
CA ILE A 525 -12.57 3.23 41.80
C ILE A 525 -12.79 2.55 43.16
N TYR A 526 -12.91 1.23 43.15
CA TYR A 526 -13.23 0.43 44.32
C TYR A 526 -12.01 -0.26 44.94
N TYR A 527 -12.04 -0.40 46.26
CA TYR A 527 -11.20 -1.28 47.06
C TYR A 527 -12.06 -1.89 48.19
N HIS A 528 -12.12 -3.21 48.30
CA HIS A 528 -12.96 -3.92 49.29
C HIS A 528 -14.39 -3.36 49.39
N ASP A 529 -15.07 -3.21 48.25
CA ASP A 529 -16.43 -2.65 48.12
C ASP A 529 -16.62 -1.20 48.61
N GLN A 530 -15.53 -0.50 48.91
CA GLN A 530 -15.52 0.93 49.23
C GLN A 530 -14.89 1.74 48.10
N ILE A 531 -15.39 2.96 47.88
CA ILE A 531 -14.82 3.86 46.88
C ILE A 531 -13.54 4.47 47.47
N ALA A 532 -12.40 4.06 46.93
CA ALA A 532 -11.08 4.54 47.34
C ALA A 532 -10.67 5.81 46.58
N ALA A 533 -11.07 5.92 45.31
CA ALA A 533 -10.75 7.05 44.47
C ALA A 533 -11.86 7.33 43.43
N VAL A 534 -11.79 8.49 42.79
CA VAL A 534 -12.68 8.93 41.72
C VAL A 534 -11.83 9.41 40.56
N VAL A 535 -12.13 8.90 39.36
CA VAL A 535 -11.55 9.39 38.10
C VAL A 535 -12.49 10.44 37.53
N ALA A 536 -11.95 11.61 37.19
CA ALA A 536 -12.66 12.71 36.55
C ALA A 536 -12.05 12.97 35.16
N ILE A 537 -12.90 13.16 34.16
CA ILE A 537 -12.51 13.36 32.76
C ILE A 537 -13.08 14.68 32.25
N ASP A 538 -12.21 15.46 31.62
CA ASP A 538 -12.53 16.76 31.02
C ASP A 538 -12.07 16.82 29.55
N GLY A 539 -12.74 17.67 28.75
CA GLY A 539 -12.42 17.84 27.33
C GLY A 539 -12.93 16.72 26.40
N LEU A 540 -14.01 16.04 26.76
CA LEU A 540 -14.75 15.12 25.90
C LEU A 540 -15.52 15.89 24.82
N SER A 541 -15.41 15.45 23.56
CA SER A 541 -16.28 15.95 22.49
C SER A 541 -17.70 15.40 22.65
N PHE A 542 -18.71 16.17 22.20
CA PHE A 542 -20.13 15.81 22.35
C PHE A 542 -20.47 14.43 21.77
N GLU A 543 -19.81 14.03 20.68
CA GLU A 543 -19.96 12.70 20.04
C GLU A 543 -19.63 11.53 20.99
N LYS A 544 -18.84 11.78 22.03
CA LYS A 544 -18.43 10.78 23.03
C LYS A 544 -19.41 10.69 24.21
N PHE A 545 -20.52 11.42 24.21
CA PHE A 545 -21.58 11.33 25.22
C PHE A 545 -22.54 10.16 24.93
N SER A 546 -21.99 8.98 24.62
CA SER A 546 -22.76 7.78 24.31
C SER A 546 -22.67 6.75 25.42
N LEU A 547 -23.67 5.85 25.48
CA LEU A 547 -23.67 4.72 26.40
C LEU A 547 -22.43 3.83 26.23
N TYR A 548 -21.91 3.75 25.00
CA TYR A 548 -20.66 3.04 24.72
C TYR A 548 -19.48 3.60 25.52
N HIS A 549 -19.25 4.92 25.49
CA HIS A 549 -18.14 5.55 26.22
C HIS A 549 -18.35 5.53 27.74
N GLN A 550 -19.59 5.56 28.21
CA GLN A 550 -19.91 5.34 29.63
C GLN A 550 -19.52 3.94 30.09
N ASN A 551 -19.90 2.92 29.32
CA ASN A 551 -19.53 1.53 29.61
C ASN A 551 -18.02 1.33 29.50
N LEU A 552 -17.37 1.97 28.53
CA LEU A 552 -15.92 1.91 28.35
C LEU A 552 -15.18 2.51 29.54
N LEU A 553 -15.62 3.68 30.05
CA LEU A 553 -15.07 4.28 31.25
C LEU A 553 -15.25 3.37 32.46
N LYS A 554 -16.44 2.78 32.63
CA LYS A 554 -16.73 1.85 33.72
C LYS A 554 -15.80 0.63 33.70
N ILE A 555 -15.66 -0.03 32.54
CA ILE A 555 -14.77 -1.19 32.38
C ILE A 555 -13.32 -0.80 32.71
N THR A 556 -12.90 0.39 32.28
CA THR A 556 -11.56 0.90 32.55
C THR A 556 -11.33 1.12 34.05
N THR A 557 -12.29 1.72 34.77
CA THR A 557 -12.19 1.89 36.22
C THR A 557 -12.26 0.57 36.98
N ASP A 558 -12.97 -0.44 36.48
CA ASP A 558 -13.02 -1.77 37.08
C ASP A 558 -11.66 -2.48 36.98
N LEU A 559 -10.97 -2.35 35.82
CA LEU A 559 -9.60 -2.84 35.64
C LEU A 559 -8.62 -2.16 36.60
N VAL A 560 -8.72 -0.84 36.74
CA VAL A 560 -7.90 -0.05 37.67
C VAL A 560 -8.17 -0.47 39.12
N SER A 561 -9.43 -0.68 39.49
CA SER A 561 -9.83 -1.15 40.82
C SER A 561 -9.21 -2.51 41.13
N SER A 562 -9.15 -3.42 40.15
CA SER A 562 -8.47 -4.72 40.29
C SER A 562 -6.97 -4.57 40.49
N ALA A 563 -6.30 -3.71 39.72
CA ALA A 563 -4.87 -3.44 39.86
C ALA A 563 -4.52 -2.82 41.22
N LEU A 564 -5.29 -1.82 41.65
CA LEU A 564 -5.13 -1.20 42.97
C LEU A 564 -5.36 -2.19 44.10
N SER A 565 -6.37 -3.05 43.98
CA SER A 565 -6.64 -4.09 44.99
C SER A 565 -5.45 -5.03 45.16
N LYS A 566 -4.78 -5.42 44.07
CA LYS A 566 -3.55 -6.22 44.13
C LYS A 566 -2.40 -5.46 44.79
N ALA A 567 -2.22 -4.17 44.46
CA ALA A 567 -1.17 -3.34 45.03
C ALA A 567 -1.36 -3.14 46.56
N PHE A 568 -2.58 -2.83 47.01
CA PHE A 568 -2.88 -2.69 48.43
C PHE A 568 -2.78 -4.02 49.19
N ALA A 569 -3.25 -5.14 48.61
CA ALA A 569 -3.07 -6.46 49.21
C ALA A 569 -1.58 -6.84 49.36
N TYR A 570 -0.73 -6.44 48.41
CA TYR A 570 0.71 -6.61 48.52
C TYR A 570 1.30 -5.75 49.65
N ILE A 571 0.86 -4.51 49.82
CA ILE A 571 1.28 -3.65 50.94
C ILE A 571 0.91 -4.29 52.28
N GLU A 572 -0.33 -4.77 52.43
CA GLU A 572 -0.78 -5.44 53.65
C GLU A 572 0.05 -6.71 53.93
N ALA A 573 0.32 -7.53 52.89
CA ALA A 573 1.14 -8.74 53.03
C ALA A 573 2.62 -8.46 53.36
N THR A 574 3.13 -7.28 52.98
CA THR A 574 4.53 -6.87 53.19
C THR A 574 4.69 -5.84 54.31
N GLU A 575 3.64 -5.58 55.09
CA GLU A 575 3.62 -4.53 56.12
C GLU A 575 4.81 -4.64 57.09
N ASN A 576 5.12 -5.86 57.56
CA ASN A 576 6.24 -6.15 58.46
C ASN A 576 7.63 -5.92 57.84
N GLN A 577 7.74 -5.99 56.51
CA GLN A 577 8.98 -5.74 55.77
C GLN A 577 9.12 -4.27 55.36
N ARG A 578 8.00 -3.59 55.13
CA ARG A 578 7.95 -2.23 54.57
C ARG A 578 7.96 -1.15 55.64
N TYR A 579 7.32 -1.42 56.77
CA TYR A 579 7.22 -0.52 57.90
C TYR A 579 8.10 -0.98 59.07
N VAL A 580 8.42 -0.05 59.97
CA VAL A 580 8.96 -0.38 61.28
C VAL A 580 7.81 -0.93 62.13
N ALA A 581 8.02 -2.09 62.77
CA ALA A 581 6.96 -2.85 63.43
C ALA A 581 6.15 -1.99 64.42
N GLY A 582 4.83 -1.97 64.26
CA GLY A 582 3.91 -1.21 65.11
C GLY A 582 3.84 0.30 64.81
N THR A 583 4.35 0.77 63.67
CA THR A 583 4.32 2.19 63.27
C THR A 583 4.02 2.36 61.78
N SER A 584 3.55 3.54 61.35
CA SER A 584 3.40 3.89 59.92
C SER A 584 4.70 4.35 59.25
N LEU A 585 5.85 4.21 59.92
CA LEU A 585 7.16 4.66 59.43
C LEU A 585 7.75 3.69 58.42
N LEU A 586 8.01 4.16 57.20
CA LEU A 586 8.67 3.38 56.16
C LEU A 586 10.15 3.14 56.48
N ARG A 587 10.61 1.92 56.25
CA ARG A 587 12.06 1.62 56.25
C ARG A 587 12.74 2.32 55.07
N TYR A 588 14.05 2.52 55.19
CA TYR A 588 14.86 3.23 54.19
C TYR A 588 14.60 2.76 52.75
N GLU A 589 14.69 1.46 52.48
CA GLU A 589 14.50 0.90 51.13
C GLU A 589 13.11 1.17 50.55
N ALA A 590 12.06 1.03 51.38
CA ALA A 590 10.69 1.30 50.97
C ALA A 590 10.46 2.80 50.71
N PHE A 591 11.03 3.67 51.54
CA PHE A 591 10.94 5.11 51.38
C PHE A 591 11.63 5.60 50.10
N GLN A 592 12.81 5.04 49.76
CA GLN A 592 13.54 5.37 48.53
C GLN A 592 12.74 5.02 47.27
N ASN A 593 12.03 3.90 47.27
CA ASN A 593 11.17 3.53 46.15
C ASN A 593 10.06 4.56 45.90
N ILE A 594 9.38 5.02 46.97
CA ILE A 594 8.34 6.06 46.88
C ILE A 594 8.93 7.39 46.41
N LEU A 595 10.11 7.77 46.92
CA LEU A 595 10.78 8.99 46.48
C LEU A 595 11.11 8.96 44.98
N LYS A 596 11.60 7.82 44.48
CA LYS A 596 11.87 7.62 43.04
C LYS A 596 10.59 7.78 42.20
N THR A 597 9.47 7.25 42.68
CA THR A 597 8.15 7.43 42.05
C THR A 597 7.74 8.90 41.97
N LYS A 598 7.89 9.66 43.06
CA LYS A 598 7.56 11.10 43.06
C LYS A 598 8.45 11.91 42.14
N ARG A 599 9.74 11.57 42.01
CA ARG A 599 10.64 12.20 41.04
C ARG A 599 10.17 12.00 39.61
N LEU A 600 9.85 10.75 39.24
CA LEU A 600 9.30 10.43 37.92
C LEU A 600 7.99 11.19 37.65
N ALA A 601 7.10 11.28 38.65
CA ALA A 601 5.85 12.03 38.52
C ALA A 601 6.09 13.55 38.35
N LYS A 602 7.06 14.13 39.06
CA LYS A 602 7.46 15.53 38.89
C LYS A 602 7.99 15.81 37.48
N GLU A 603 8.80 14.91 36.92
CA GLU A 603 9.33 15.03 35.56
C GLU A 603 8.27 14.85 34.47
N GLN A 604 7.43 13.82 34.60
CA GLN A 604 6.45 13.44 33.57
C GLN A 604 5.15 14.25 33.63
N HIS A 605 4.75 14.69 34.81
CA HIS A 605 3.42 15.26 35.09
C HIS A 605 3.48 16.57 35.89
N GLN A 606 4.66 17.16 36.08
CA GLN A 606 4.85 18.45 36.79
C GLN A 606 4.20 18.48 38.19
N THR A 607 4.06 17.32 38.85
CA THR A 607 3.50 17.24 40.19
C THR A 607 4.58 17.56 41.23
N PRO A 608 4.49 18.69 41.97
CA PRO A 608 5.52 19.07 42.93
C PRO A 608 5.52 18.14 44.15
N TYR A 609 6.69 17.94 44.76
CA TYR A 609 6.83 17.30 46.07
C TYR A 609 7.89 18.05 46.87
N LEU A 610 7.83 17.94 48.19
CA LEU A 610 8.78 18.58 49.10
C LEU A 610 9.24 17.61 50.18
N LEU A 611 10.53 17.68 50.52
CA LEU A 611 11.14 16.76 51.46
C LEU A 611 11.58 17.47 52.73
N LEU A 612 11.19 16.93 53.88
CA LEU A 612 11.54 17.43 55.20
C LEU A 612 12.36 16.37 55.95
N ARG A 613 13.40 16.78 56.65
CA ARG A 613 14.26 15.90 57.47
C ARG A 613 14.35 16.42 58.89
N ALA A 614 14.31 15.53 59.87
CA ALA A 614 14.52 15.87 61.28
C ALA A 614 16.00 16.13 61.60
N SER A 615 16.26 17.08 62.50
CA SER A 615 17.62 17.48 62.89
C SER A 615 18.29 16.56 63.94
N LYS A 616 17.55 15.71 64.65
CA LYS A 616 18.07 14.81 65.70
C LYS A 616 18.01 13.34 65.30
N LYS A 617 19.02 12.56 65.71
CA LYS A 617 19.22 11.14 65.38
C LYS A 617 18.40 10.17 66.27
N ASP A 618 18.13 10.58 67.51
CA ASP A 618 17.52 9.74 68.55
C ASP A 618 16.16 10.28 69.01
N MET A 619 15.18 10.38 68.11
CA MET A 619 13.79 10.47 68.55
C MET A 619 13.32 9.03 68.82
N ILE A 620 12.66 8.77 69.96
CA ILE A 620 12.04 7.48 70.24
C ILE A 620 10.91 7.31 69.20
N LEU A 621 11.26 6.66 68.10
CA LEU A 621 10.51 6.61 66.84
C LEU A 621 9.15 5.93 67.01
N ALA A 622 9.04 4.98 67.94
CA ALA A 622 7.79 4.27 68.21
C ALA A 622 6.76 5.11 69.00
N GLU A 623 7.18 5.95 69.95
CA GLU A 623 6.24 6.76 70.76
C GLU A 623 5.68 7.97 70.01
N HIS A 624 6.39 8.46 69.00
CA HIS A 624 5.99 9.65 68.24
C HIS A 624 5.36 9.33 66.88
N ALA A 625 5.41 8.07 66.43
CA ALA A 625 4.85 7.67 65.14
C ALA A 625 3.38 8.02 65.00
N ASP A 626 2.55 7.66 65.99
CA ASP A 626 1.10 7.94 65.99
C ASP A 626 0.80 9.44 66.01
N LEU A 627 1.63 10.21 66.72
CA LEU A 627 1.50 11.66 66.83
C LEU A 627 1.87 12.34 65.49
N ILE A 628 2.86 11.81 64.78
CA ILE A 628 3.28 12.26 63.44
C ILE A 628 2.21 11.90 62.40
N ASP A 629 1.67 10.67 62.43
CA ASP A 629 0.66 10.18 61.49
C ASP A 629 -0.61 11.07 61.52
N GLY A 630 -1.05 11.47 62.71
CA GLY A 630 -2.19 12.38 62.88
C GLY A 630 -1.96 13.81 62.40
N MET A 631 -0.71 14.23 62.17
CA MET A 631 -0.38 15.60 61.70
C MET A 631 -0.23 15.70 60.19
N LEU A 632 -0.08 14.56 59.51
CA LEU A 632 0.20 14.46 58.08
C LEU A 632 -1.05 14.11 57.27
N ARG A 633 -0.98 14.35 55.97
CA ARG A 633 -2.05 13.97 55.05
C ARG A 633 -1.88 12.49 54.71
N GLU A 634 -2.99 11.80 54.40
CA GLU A 634 -2.95 10.41 53.90
C GLU A 634 -2.13 10.23 52.61
N THR A 635 -1.86 11.32 51.89
CA THR A 635 -1.02 11.35 50.68
C THR A 635 0.45 11.65 50.97
N ASP A 636 0.79 11.97 52.21
CA ASP A 636 2.15 12.27 52.65
C ASP A 636 2.77 11.02 53.27
N TYR A 637 4.10 10.87 53.17
CA TYR A 637 4.80 9.68 53.65
C TYR A 637 5.82 10.03 54.72
N THR A 638 5.97 9.14 55.69
CA THR A 638 7.02 9.20 56.70
C THR A 638 7.96 8.01 56.52
N GLY A 639 9.25 8.23 56.73
CA GLY A 639 10.23 7.16 56.65
C GLY A 639 11.54 7.51 57.31
N LEU A 640 12.52 6.63 57.09
CA LEU A 640 13.86 6.74 57.66
C LEU A 640 14.89 6.97 56.56
N ASP A 641 15.86 7.86 56.79
CA ASP A 641 17.06 7.98 55.94
C ASP A 641 18.13 6.92 56.29
N ALA A 642 19.24 6.91 55.56
CA ALA A 642 20.32 5.94 55.73
C ALA A 642 20.95 6.00 57.14
N GLU A 643 20.84 7.16 57.81
CA GLU A 643 21.31 7.39 59.18
C GLU A 643 20.22 7.22 60.24
N ASN A 644 19.08 6.62 59.86
CA ASN A 644 17.93 6.33 60.72
C ASN A 644 17.25 7.58 61.31
N ARG A 645 17.32 8.71 60.60
CA ARG A 645 16.61 9.95 60.94
C ARG A 645 15.23 9.97 60.29
N LEU A 646 14.28 10.62 60.96
CA LEU A 646 12.93 10.83 60.43
C LEU A 646 12.96 11.73 59.18
N VAL A 647 12.30 11.27 58.13
CA VAL A 647 12.07 11.98 56.88
C VAL A 647 10.57 12.01 56.59
N ILE A 648 10.09 13.14 56.08
CA ILE A 648 8.71 13.34 55.67
C ILE A 648 8.69 13.82 54.21
N LEU A 649 7.89 13.14 53.39
CA LEU A 649 7.64 13.46 52.00
C LEU A 649 6.24 14.09 51.89
N LEU A 650 6.17 15.38 51.57
CA LEU A 650 4.93 16.09 51.33
C LEU A 650 4.56 16.03 49.85
N SER A 651 3.42 15.42 49.54
CA SER A 651 2.92 15.30 48.17
C SER A 651 2.21 16.58 47.72
N ASN A 652 2.40 16.99 46.46
CA ASN A 652 1.70 18.10 45.80
C ASN A 652 1.76 19.44 46.57
N THR A 653 2.89 19.68 47.24
CA THR A 653 3.08 20.79 48.20
C THR A 653 4.21 21.70 47.70
N SER A 654 3.97 23.00 47.67
CA SER A 654 4.97 24.03 47.33
C SER A 654 5.80 24.44 48.56
N MET A 655 6.88 25.20 48.35
CA MET A 655 7.65 25.79 49.45
C MET A 655 6.80 26.68 50.38
N GLU A 656 5.84 27.42 49.83
CA GLU A 656 4.96 28.31 50.60
C GLU A 656 4.02 27.51 51.52
N ASP A 657 3.44 26.43 51.00
CA ASP A 657 2.53 25.53 51.74
C ASP A 657 3.25 24.77 52.86
N ALA A 658 4.56 24.51 52.71
CA ALA A 658 5.37 23.74 53.66
C ALA A 658 5.57 24.47 55.00
N ASN A 659 5.53 25.81 55.03
CA ASN A 659 5.70 26.59 56.25
C ASN A 659 4.63 26.29 57.31
N HIS A 660 3.38 26.06 56.89
CA HIS A 660 2.29 25.67 57.78
C HIS A 660 2.51 24.28 58.41
N VAL A 661 3.16 23.37 57.68
CA VAL A 661 3.51 22.04 58.19
C VAL A 661 4.68 22.17 59.17
N LEU A 662 5.74 22.89 58.81
CA LEU A 662 6.89 23.14 59.69
C LEU A 662 6.48 23.76 61.04
N GLN A 663 5.57 24.74 61.02
CA GLN A 663 5.05 25.38 62.23
C GLN A 663 4.28 24.39 63.13
N ARG A 664 3.40 23.56 62.53
CA ARG A 664 2.63 22.53 63.25
C ARG A 664 3.53 21.52 63.96
N PHE A 665 4.62 21.10 63.31
CA PHE A 665 5.59 20.18 63.89
C PHE A 665 6.46 20.87 64.96
N ALA A 666 6.81 22.14 64.78
CA ALA A 666 7.54 22.93 65.77
C ALA A 666 6.75 23.13 67.07
N GLU A 667 5.44 23.37 67.00
CA GLU A 667 4.53 23.48 68.16
C GLU A 667 4.45 22.19 69.00
N LYS A 668 4.79 21.04 68.39
CA LYS A 668 4.86 19.73 69.05
C LYS A 668 6.30 19.32 69.41
N GLY A 669 7.26 20.23 69.30
CA GLY A 669 8.65 20.01 69.71
C GLY A 669 9.53 19.26 68.70
N ILE A 670 9.07 19.09 67.45
CA ILE A 670 9.81 18.39 66.38
C ILE A 670 10.40 19.42 65.42
N SER A 671 11.73 19.52 65.36
CA SER A 671 12.43 20.42 64.44
C SER A 671 12.74 19.72 63.11
N LEU A 672 12.08 20.17 62.04
CA LEU A 672 12.26 19.71 60.67
C LEU A 672 12.93 20.79 59.82
N ARG A 673 13.74 20.38 58.84
CA ARG A 673 14.32 21.26 57.81
C ARG A 673 13.98 20.76 56.42
N VAL A 674 13.78 21.68 55.48
CA VAL A 674 13.62 21.34 54.06
C VAL A 674 14.96 20.85 53.52
N VAL A 675 14.94 19.78 52.72
CA VAL A 675 16.14 19.24 52.05
C VAL A 675 15.91 19.29 50.54
N GLU A 676 16.88 19.84 49.81
CA GLU A 676 16.85 19.85 48.35
C GLU A 676 17.34 18.50 47.80
N GLU A 677 16.40 17.79 47.16
CA GLU A 677 16.46 16.61 46.28
C GLU A 677 17.40 15.42 46.57
N GLU A 678 18.46 15.50 47.38
CA GLU A 678 19.32 14.35 47.73
C GLU A 678 19.13 13.89 49.18
N LEU A 679 18.90 12.59 49.33
CA LEU A 679 18.55 11.96 50.60
C LEU A 679 19.62 11.02 51.13
#